data_AF-A0A2N3GEY3-F1
#
_entry.id   AF-A0A2N3GEY3-F1
#
_cell.length_a   1.000
_cell.length_b   1.000
_cell.length_c   1.000
_cell.angle_alpha   90.00
_cell.angle_beta   90.00
_cell.angle_gamma   90.00
#
_symmetry.space_group_name_H-M   'P 1'
#
loop_
_entity.id
_entity.type
_entity.pdbx_description
1 polymer ?
#
loop_
_entity_poly.entity_id
_entity_poly.type
_entity_poly.pdbx_seq_one_letter_code
_entity_poly.pdbx_strand_id
1 'polypeptide(L)'
;MLGGLRIRRALTSVASALAVITLTFVSSLPTATPSAAIDVTARTGQVGATAGAFTDTKHRKSSHVTTGTLKVSKRFAAYLAFPGIALNSGEAVTQSTLYVTVKGVSHASKGSLSVRPVLSGWSGAKVTYKSRPQVGPVIGTAKLKKNGVVAISLSPSASSYLAAGSGLRITRVGTKYTAKIIARSAHIDYTIGAASALTEPQARPAPAPAVNNSTLAGHPVFAHYFPPYPISLDNVNGTGDYYATQYLLPSGENGKFASVGGLLRDRPLPRSPLSGDFQYTDMKTEVSQAKQAGINGFAVDILSFNTADRNWQLTVKLLRAAEADGQFKVMLQPDMTALGSVSTSSFAAAIASLAGYGSTYRDSNGAVVISPFYTEAKTPSWYADMLKVLKSNYNVNAVMLPLFLDASNMSSYASISIGFGNWGIRDPQAAATWTNWAAKAHSLGKLWMEPVAVQDVRPNQKLYTEAVNTDTLAATWNRAISQKADLALMTTWNDYSESTSFAPSADHGWAFLDLNEYFVNRFQRGSTSVGTEKLMIVHRIQHTSTPVTYSGTMSRTGLTGPSNKVQIVTLLKQDATVTVTIAGSTYSYTAQAGLFTKSYDLQPGYFTATASRSGATVLTVTTKDAASFDTTSQQDLSYHAVVAGR
;
A
#
# COMPACT_ATOMS: atom_id res chain seq x y z
N MET A 1 5.90 -51.43 16.62
CA MET A 1 4.50 -50.99 16.65
C MET A 1 4.46 -49.61 17.29
N LEU A 2 3.81 -48.65 16.60
CA LEU A 2 3.15 -47.42 17.07
C LEU A 2 3.95 -46.55 18.06
N GLY A 3 4.34 -45.31 17.77
CA GLY A 3 3.60 -44.27 17.05
C GLY A 3 3.58 -43.05 17.96
N GLY A 4 4.28 -41.97 17.58
CA GLY A 4 4.30 -40.75 18.38
C GLY A 4 5.19 -39.68 17.76
N LEU A 5 4.70 -38.43 17.80
CA LEU A 5 5.34 -37.18 17.37
C LEU A 5 5.27 -36.81 15.87
N ARG A 6 4.08 -36.41 15.41
CA ARG A 6 3.92 -35.47 14.26
C ARG A 6 2.79 -34.46 14.46
N ILE A 7 2.69 -33.79 15.61
CA ILE A 7 1.66 -32.74 15.84
C ILE A 7 2.23 -31.52 16.59
N ARG A 8 3.48 -31.10 16.33
CA ARG A 8 4.04 -29.87 16.94
C ARG A 8 4.70 -28.87 15.98
N ARG A 9 4.75 -29.13 14.67
CA ARG A 9 5.32 -28.19 13.68
C ARG A 9 4.33 -27.34 12.88
N ALA A 10 3.02 -27.62 12.97
CA ALA A 10 1.99 -26.86 12.27
C ALA A 10 1.41 -25.67 13.08
N LEU A 11 1.68 -25.58 14.39
CA LEU A 11 1.08 -24.51 15.22
C LEU A 11 1.76 -23.15 15.05
N THR A 12 3.02 -23.09 14.59
CA THR A 12 3.72 -21.82 14.35
C THR A 12 3.44 -21.21 12.97
N SER A 13 3.05 -22.00 11.96
CA SER A 13 2.64 -21.48 10.64
C SER A 13 1.17 -21.06 10.58
N VAL A 14 0.31 -21.66 11.41
CA VAL A 14 -1.13 -21.32 11.47
C VAL A 14 -1.40 -20.05 12.29
N ALA A 15 -0.52 -19.70 13.24
CA ALA A 15 -0.62 -18.43 13.97
C ALA A 15 -0.33 -17.19 13.09
N SER A 16 0.37 -17.36 11.97
CA SER A 16 0.76 -16.28 11.05
C SER A 16 -0.35 -15.85 10.07
N ALA A 17 -1.47 -16.58 9.96
CA ALA A 17 -2.46 -16.37 8.90
C ALA A 17 -3.83 -15.82 9.37
N LEU A 18 -4.03 -15.50 10.65
CA LEU A 18 -5.33 -15.02 11.15
C LEU A 18 -5.33 -13.52 11.44
N ALA A 19 -5.59 -12.70 10.41
CA ALA A 19 -6.11 -11.34 10.59
C ALA A 19 -6.82 -10.80 9.34
N VAL A 20 -8.06 -11.22 9.08
CA VAL A 20 -8.94 -10.56 8.11
C VAL A 20 -9.86 -9.60 8.86
N ILE A 21 -9.66 -8.29 8.69
CA ILE A 21 -10.60 -7.25 9.14
C ILE A 21 -11.57 -6.99 7.98
N THR A 22 -12.79 -7.53 8.07
CA THR A 22 -13.88 -7.30 7.11
C THR A 22 -14.58 -5.96 7.37
N LEU A 23 -14.59 -5.05 6.38
CA LEU A 23 -15.42 -3.83 6.35
C LEU A 23 -16.42 -3.91 5.18
N THR A 24 -17.71 -4.07 5.45
CA THR A 24 -18.77 -4.20 4.42
C THR A 24 -19.63 -2.95 4.26
N PHE A 25 -19.82 -2.45 3.02
CA PHE A 25 -20.94 -1.56 2.62
C PHE A 25 -21.37 -1.82 1.14
N VAL A 26 -22.63 -1.49 0.79
CA VAL A 26 -23.47 -2.16 -0.25
C VAL A 26 -23.90 -1.24 -1.42
N SER A 27 -23.84 -1.78 -2.68
CA SER A 27 -24.61 -1.54 -3.96
C SER A 27 -24.68 -0.13 -4.61
N SER A 28 -24.79 0.12 -5.94
CA SER A 28 -24.99 -0.66 -7.20
C SER A 28 -24.95 0.30 -8.44
N LEU A 29 -24.84 -0.25 -9.68
CA LEU A 29 -25.12 0.31 -11.06
C LEU A 29 -23.90 0.73 -11.94
N PRO A 30 -24.03 0.90 -13.29
CA PRO A 30 -23.87 -0.14 -14.32
C PRO A 30 -22.75 0.17 -15.36
N THR A 31 -22.50 -0.79 -16.27
CA THR A 31 -21.40 -0.92 -17.24
C THR A 31 -21.46 -0.04 -18.49
N ALA A 32 -20.30 0.42 -19.01
CA ALA A 32 -20.16 0.97 -20.37
C ALA A 32 -18.80 0.62 -21.01
N THR A 33 -18.84 0.33 -22.31
CA THR A 33 -17.77 -0.04 -23.26
C THR A 33 -16.92 1.16 -23.74
N PRO A 34 -15.73 0.94 -24.34
CA PRO A 34 -14.70 1.97 -24.51
C PRO A 34 -14.91 2.84 -25.76
N SER A 35 -14.55 4.14 -25.67
CA SER A 35 -14.58 5.08 -26.80
C SER A 35 -13.21 5.75 -27.00
N ALA A 36 -12.89 5.99 -28.26
CA ALA A 36 -11.72 6.67 -28.79
C ALA A 36 -11.53 8.09 -28.21
N ALA A 37 -10.30 8.63 -28.36
CA ALA A 37 -9.88 9.93 -27.84
C ALA A 37 -10.89 11.06 -28.15
N ILE A 38 -11.37 11.73 -27.11
CA ILE A 38 -12.39 12.79 -27.19
C ILE A 38 -11.70 14.15 -27.04
N ASP A 39 -11.84 15.00 -28.05
CA ASP A 39 -11.64 16.45 -27.90
C ASP A 39 -12.74 17.02 -27.01
N VAL A 40 -12.39 17.49 -25.80
CA VAL A 40 -13.36 18.02 -24.83
C VAL A 40 -13.42 19.55 -24.92
N THR A 41 -14.48 20.07 -25.53
CA THR A 41 -14.82 21.50 -25.48
C THR A 41 -15.33 21.88 -24.09
N ALA A 42 -14.80 22.95 -23.49
CA ALA A 42 -15.20 23.37 -22.15
C ALA A 42 -16.68 23.80 -22.10
N ARG A 43 -17.44 23.32 -21.11
CA ARG A 43 -18.87 23.63 -20.92
C ARG A 43 -19.18 24.06 -19.49
N THR A 44 -20.09 25.01 -19.30
CA THR A 44 -20.52 25.51 -17.99
C THR A 44 -21.95 25.09 -17.65
N GLY A 45 -22.29 25.09 -16.36
CA GLY A 45 -23.65 24.77 -15.90
C GLY A 45 -23.90 25.15 -14.45
N GLN A 46 -25.14 24.94 -13.99
CA GLN A 46 -25.58 25.22 -12.63
C GLN A 46 -26.41 24.07 -12.05
N VAL A 47 -26.25 23.76 -10.77
CA VAL A 47 -27.12 22.84 -10.02
C VAL A 47 -27.61 23.46 -8.71
N GLY A 48 -28.93 23.38 -8.47
CA GLY A 48 -29.57 23.88 -7.24
C GLY A 48 -29.59 22.85 -6.11
N ALA A 49 -29.68 23.31 -4.86
CA ALA A 49 -29.81 22.43 -3.71
C ALA A 49 -31.19 21.75 -3.68
N THR A 50 -31.22 20.43 -3.52
CA THR A 50 -32.44 19.60 -3.50
C THR A 50 -32.95 19.32 -2.09
N ALA A 51 -32.09 19.43 -1.07
CA ALA A 51 -32.46 19.28 0.33
C ALA A 51 -31.64 20.18 1.25
N GLY A 52 -32.23 20.55 2.40
CA GLY A 52 -31.58 21.36 3.43
C GLY A 52 -31.94 20.91 4.84
N ALA A 53 -30.92 20.75 5.69
CA ALA A 53 -31.09 20.50 7.12
C ALA A 53 -29.96 21.14 7.93
N PHE A 54 -30.12 21.27 9.24
CA PHE A 54 -29.01 21.62 10.13
C PHE A 54 -29.01 20.82 11.43
N THR A 55 -27.83 20.65 12.02
CA THR A 55 -27.67 20.00 13.32
C THR A 55 -27.39 21.02 14.41
N ASP A 56 -27.78 20.71 15.64
CA ASP A 56 -27.55 21.54 16.83
C ASP A 56 -26.76 20.74 17.88
N THR A 57 -25.60 21.23 18.30
CA THR A 57 -24.77 20.57 19.33
C THR A 57 -25.47 20.49 20.70
N LYS A 58 -26.46 21.34 20.98
CA LYS A 58 -27.26 21.32 22.23
C LYS A 58 -28.40 20.31 22.15
N HIS A 59 -29.11 20.25 21.03
CA HIS A 59 -30.22 19.32 20.80
C HIS A 59 -29.76 18.11 19.99
N ARG A 60 -28.94 17.27 20.62
CA ARG A 60 -28.08 16.31 19.91
C ARG A 60 -28.83 15.23 19.12
N LYS A 61 -30.09 14.95 19.48
CA LYS A 61 -30.95 13.93 18.88
C LYS A 61 -32.02 14.50 17.96
N SER A 62 -32.12 15.81 17.83
CA SER A 62 -33.14 16.47 17.00
C SER A 62 -32.64 16.61 15.56
N SER A 63 -33.52 16.31 14.61
CA SER A 63 -33.34 16.71 13.21
C SER A 63 -34.03 18.04 12.97
N HIS A 64 -33.41 18.91 12.17
CA HIS A 64 -33.98 20.19 11.75
C HIS A 64 -33.97 20.30 10.22
N VAL A 65 -34.98 19.71 9.58
CA VAL A 65 -35.19 19.80 8.13
C VAL A 65 -35.94 21.07 7.80
N THR A 66 -35.47 21.82 6.80
CA THR A 66 -36.21 22.98 6.32
C THR A 66 -35.73 23.40 4.93
N THR A 67 -36.67 23.77 4.07
CA THR A 67 -36.39 24.44 2.78
C THR A 67 -36.24 25.96 2.94
N GLY A 68 -36.48 26.47 4.16
CA GLY A 68 -36.43 27.89 4.50
C GLY A 68 -35.03 28.35 4.91
N THR A 69 -34.75 28.34 6.21
CA THR A 69 -33.55 28.98 6.77
C THR A 69 -32.71 28.01 7.59
N LEU A 70 -31.45 27.82 7.19
CA LEU A 70 -30.46 27.01 7.91
C LEU A 70 -29.60 27.89 8.80
N LYS A 71 -29.23 27.36 9.97
CA LYS A 71 -28.34 28.04 10.92
C LYS A 71 -26.91 27.51 10.78
N VAL A 72 -25.93 28.40 10.80
CA VAL A 72 -24.49 28.06 10.78
C VAL A 72 -23.72 28.82 11.86
N SER A 73 -22.97 28.11 12.69
CA SER A 73 -22.09 28.62 13.76
C SER A 73 -21.15 27.52 14.26
N LYS A 74 -20.43 27.74 15.37
CA LYS A 74 -19.77 26.65 16.12
C LYS A 74 -20.79 25.64 16.69
N ARG A 75 -22.03 26.07 16.94
CA ARG A 75 -23.13 25.23 17.47
C ARG A 75 -23.94 24.56 16.36
N PHE A 76 -24.11 25.24 15.22
CA PHE A 76 -24.96 24.78 14.12
C PHE A 76 -24.15 24.45 12.87
N ALA A 77 -24.42 23.29 12.27
CA ALA A 77 -23.86 22.90 10.97
C ALA A 77 -25.01 22.66 9.99
N ALA A 78 -24.99 23.35 8.85
CA ALA A 78 -25.95 23.18 7.78
C ALA A 78 -25.48 22.09 6.81
N TYR A 79 -26.42 21.34 6.25
CA TYR A 79 -26.22 20.31 5.25
C TYR A 79 -27.13 20.63 4.06
N LEU A 80 -26.55 20.67 2.86
CA LEU A 80 -27.25 20.88 1.60
C LEU A 80 -26.95 19.72 0.67
N ALA A 81 -27.95 19.17 -0.01
CA ALA A 81 -27.76 18.14 -1.02
C ALA A 81 -27.86 18.77 -2.42
N PHE A 82 -27.02 18.31 -3.35
CA PHE A 82 -27.05 18.73 -4.75
C PHE A 82 -27.14 17.49 -5.64
N PRO A 83 -27.81 17.59 -6.81
CA PRO A 83 -27.78 16.53 -7.80
C PRO A 83 -26.36 16.37 -8.35
N GLY A 84 -26.05 15.16 -8.85
CA GLY A 84 -24.77 14.91 -9.50
C GLY A 84 -24.62 15.66 -10.81
N ILE A 85 -23.40 16.13 -11.08
CA ILE A 85 -23.06 16.74 -12.37
C ILE A 85 -22.66 15.60 -13.32
N ALA A 86 -23.42 15.43 -14.41
CA ALA A 86 -23.09 14.44 -15.43
C ALA A 86 -21.78 14.81 -16.13
N LEU A 87 -20.81 13.88 -16.11
CA LEU A 87 -19.52 13.98 -16.78
C LEU A 87 -19.39 12.88 -17.83
N ASN A 88 -18.91 13.23 -19.01
CA ASN A 88 -18.52 12.26 -20.04
C ASN A 88 -17.14 11.67 -19.72
N SER A 89 -16.77 10.57 -20.39
CA SER A 89 -15.42 10.00 -20.28
C SER A 89 -14.35 11.04 -20.65
N GLY A 90 -13.36 11.26 -19.79
CA GLY A 90 -12.30 12.25 -20.00
C GLY A 90 -12.65 13.68 -19.55
N GLU A 91 -13.88 13.94 -19.13
CA GLU A 91 -14.30 15.23 -18.56
C GLU A 91 -14.07 15.29 -17.05
N ALA A 92 -13.71 16.48 -16.55
CA ALA A 92 -13.72 16.79 -15.12
C ALA A 92 -14.30 18.18 -14.87
N VAL A 93 -14.91 18.40 -13.70
CA VAL A 93 -15.25 19.75 -13.23
C VAL A 93 -13.95 20.49 -12.94
N THR A 94 -13.58 21.45 -13.78
CA THR A 94 -12.33 22.21 -13.67
C THR A 94 -12.46 23.42 -12.76
N GLN A 95 -13.68 23.97 -12.62
CA GLN A 95 -14.00 25.07 -11.71
C GLN A 95 -15.38 24.86 -11.11
N SER A 96 -15.57 25.27 -9.85
CA SER A 96 -16.91 25.32 -9.25
C SER A 96 -17.00 26.37 -8.15
N THR A 97 -18.16 27.00 -8.02
CA THR A 97 -18.45 28.04 -7.02
C THR A 97 -19.80 27.77 -6.38
N LEU A 98 -19.83 27.61 -5.05
CA LEU A 98 -21.07 27.53 -4.29
C LEU A 98 -21.58 28.94 -3.95
N TYR A 99 -22.83 29.21 -4.28
CA TYR A 99 -23.54 30.43 -3.91
C TYR A 99 -24.53 30.14 -2.79
N VAL A 100 -24.51 30.95 -1.73
CA VAL A 100 -25.50 30.88 -0.64
C VAL A 100 -26.02 32.28 -0.26
N THR A 101 -27.33 32.42 -0.08
CA THR A 101 -27.92 33.70 0.35
C THR A 101 -27.96 33.79 1.87
N VAL A 102 -27.38 34.86 2.43
CA VAL A 102 -27.42 35.13 3.86
C VAL A 102 -28.67 35.95 4.20
N LYS A 103 -29.63 35.34 4.91
CA LYS A 103 -30.87 35.98 5.37
C LYS A 103 -30.66 36.87 6.60
N GLY A 104 -29.67 36.54 7.43
CA GLY A 104 -29.41 37.31 8.64
C GLY A 104 -28.12 36.88 9.32
N VAL A 105 -27.28 37.85 9.66
CA VAL A 105 -25.98 37.61 10.29
C VAL A 105 -25.66 38.74 11.25
N SER A 106 -25.38 38.38 12.51
CA SER A 106 -24.76 39.32 13.44
C SER A 106 -23.23 39.24 13.31
N HIS A 107 -22.57 40.40 13.45
CA HIS A 107 -21.12 40.53 13.37
C HIS A 107 -20.54 39.92 12.08
N ALA A 108 -21.06 40.32 10.91
CA ALA A 108 -20.68 39.72 9.62
C ALA A 108 -19.17 39.75 9.35
N SER A 109 -18.47 40.77 9.83
CA SER A 109 -17.00 40.91 9.76
C SER A 109 -16.24 39.84 10.56
N LYS A 110 -16.89 39.16 11.52
CA LYS A 110 -16.26 38.12 12.35
C LYS A 110 -16.53 36.73 11.78
N GLY A 111 -15.46 35.96 11.55
CA GLY A 111 -15.51 34.59 11.05
C GLY A 111 -15.79 34.44 9.56
N SER A 112 -15.90 33.20 9.11
CA SER A 112 -16.09 32.84 7.69
C SER A 112 -16.96 31.60 7.56
N LEU A 113 -17.67 31.46 6.44
CA LEU A 113 -18.25 30.18 6.06
C LEU A 113 -17.12 29.24 5.64
N SER A 114 -17.23 27.99 6.06
CA SER A 114 -16.36 26.89 5.68
C SER A 114 -17.24 25.76 5.17
N VAL A 115 -16.90 25.29 3.97
CA VAL A 115 -17.62 24.28 3.21
C VAL A 115 -16.79 22.99 3.18
N ARG A 116 -17.44 21.87 3.46
CA ARG A 116 -16.85 20.53 3.42
C ARG A 116 -17.77 19.59 2.66
N PRO A 117 -17.27 18.62 1.89
CA PRO A 117 -18.10 17.58 1.30
C PRO A 117 -18.59 16.62 2.39
N VAL A 118 -19.78 16.05 2.20
CA VAL A 118 -20.36 15.01 3.05
C VAL A 118 -20.06 13.66 2.42
N LEU A 119 -19.37 12.78 3.14
CA LEU A 119 -18.76 11.55 2.62
C LEU A 119 -19.64 10.30 2.76
N SER A 120 -20.78 10.42 3.44
CA SER A 120 -21.71 9.32 3.65
C SER A 120 -23.13 9.77 3.32
N GLY A 121 -23.95 8.85 2.80
CA GLY A 121 -25.36 9.12 2.54
C GLY A 121 -26.06 9.72 3.75
N TRP A 122 -26.87 10.75 3.55
CA TRP A 122 -27.61 11.41 4.60
C TRP A 122 -29.00 11.79 4.10
N SER A 123 -29.96 11.83 5.02
CA SER A 123 -31.28 12.41 4.74
C SER A 123 -31.56 13.51 5.75
N GLY A 124 -32.25 14.57 5.32
CA GLY A 124 -32.67 15.64 6.21
C GLY A 124 -33.38 15.08 7.44
N ALA A 125 -34.35 14.18 7.24
CA ALA A 125 -35.14 13.63 8.34
C ALA A 125 -34.33 12.88 9.41
N LYS A 126 -33.14 12.35 9.06
CA LYS A 126 -32.31 11.53 9.96
C LYS A 126 -31.04 12.21 10.44
N VAL A 127 -30.66 13.36 9.86
CA VAL A 127 -29.45 14.07 10.27
C VAL A 127 -29.67 14.78 11.60
N THR A 128 -28.97 14.31 12.62
CA THR A 128 -28.91 14.92 13.96
C THR A 128 -27.46 15.21 14.29
N TYR A 129 -27.17 15.94 15.37
CA TYR A 129 -25.77 16.09 15.77
C TYR A 129 -25.15 14.73 16.13
N LYS A 130 -25.87 13.80 16.77
CA LYS A 130 -25.33 12.49 17.16
C LYS A 130 -25.09 11.58 15.94
N SER A 131 -25.98 11.60 14.96
CA SER A 131 -25.95 10.78 13.73
C SER A 131 -25.40 11.53 12.51
N ARG A 132 -24.68 12.63 12.73
CA ARG A 132 -24.19 13.48 11.63
C ARG A 132 -23.27 12.70 10.69
N PRO A 133 -23.40 12.86 9.37
CA PRO A 133 -22.58 12.15 8.40
C PRO A 133 -21.12 12.62 8.49
N GLN A 134 -20.21 11.74 8.08
CA GLN A 134 -18.79 12.09 7.99
C GLN A 134 -18.59 13.17 6.93
N VAL A 135 -17.61 14.05 7.14
CA VAL A 135 -17.30 15.12 6.20
C VAL A 135 -15.82 15.16 5.87
N GLY A 136 -15.51 15.53 4.63
CA GLY A 136 -14.14 15.64 4.14
C GLY A 136 -13.45 16.96 4.51
N PRO A 137 -12.34 17.28 3.83
CA PRO A 137 -11.57 18.50 4.09
C PRO A 137 -12.37 19.77 3.75
N VAL A 138 -11.87 20.92 4.20
CA VAL A 138 -12.43 22.21 3.76
C VAL A 138 -12.12 22.39 2.29
N ILE A 139 -13.17 22.48 1.47
CA ILE A 139 -13.06 22.68 0.02
C ILE A 139 -13.41 24.10 -0.39
N GLY A 140 -13.84 24.94 0.55
CA GLY A 140 -14.12 26.35 0.25
C GLY A 140 -14.34 27.16 1.51
N THR A 141 -13.92 28.42 1.48
CA THR A 141 -14.21 29.38 2.55
C THR A 141 -14.55 30.74 1.98
N ALA A 142 -15.47 31.46 2.61
CA ALA A 142 -15.75 32.85 2.26
C ALA A 142 -16.15 33.69 3.48
N LYS A 143 -15.84 34.98 3.43
CA LYS A 143 -16.32 35.96 4.41
C LYS A 143 -17.82 36.20 4.21
N LEU A 144 -18.54 36.43 5.31
CA LEU A 144 -19.97 36.74 5.24
C LEU A 144 -20.16 38.23 4.97
N LYS A 145 -21.16 38.55 4.14
CA LYS A 145 -21.70 39.91 3.97
C LYS A 145 -23.07 39.99 4.66
N LYS A 146 -23.46 41.18 5.15
CA LYS A 146 -24.84 41.39 5.66
C LYS A 146 -25.80 41.35 4.47
N ASN A 147 -26.86 40.56 4.57
CA ASN A 147 -28.00 40.50 3.64
C ASN A 147 -27.60 40.47 2.15
N GLY A 148 -26.98 39.38 1.70
CA GLY A 148 -26.55 39.22 0.31
C GLY A 148 -26.14 37.80 -0.04
N VAL A 149 -25.77 37.58 -1.31
CA VAL A 149 -25.24 36.32 -1.82
C VAL A 149 -23.75 36.23 -1.50
N VAL A 150 -23.31 35.09 -0.97
CA VAL A 150 -21.90 34.78 -0.73
C VAL A 150 -21.50 33.71 -1.74
N ALA A 151 -20.55 34.07 -2.61
CA ALA A 151 -19.88 33.16 -3.52
C ALA A 151 -18.68 32.51 -2.79
N ILE A 152 -18.59 31.18 -2.88
CA ILE A 152 -17.54 30.37 -2.27
C ILE A 152 -16.90 29.54 -3.37
N SER A 153 -15.75 29.98 -3.88
CA SER A 153 -14.95 29.18 -4.81
C SER A 153 -14.58 27.86 -4.14
N LEU A 154 -14.89 26.75 -4.81
CA LEU A 154 -14.56 25.43 -4.33
C LEU A 154 -13.22 25.00 -4.94
N SER A 155 -12.38 24.35 -4.14
CA SER A 155 -11.08 23.83 -4.60
C SER A 155 -11.27 22.80 -5.71
N PRO A 156 -10.28 22.57 -6.59
CA PRO A 156 -10.37 21.58 -7.66
C PRO A 156 -10.70 20.15 -7.17
N SER A 157 -10.37 19.82 -5.91
CA SER A 157 -10.76 18.56 -5.26
C SER A 157 -12.28 18.40 -5.10
N ALA A 158 -13.06 19.47 -5.18
CA ALA A 158 -14.52 19.46 -5.15
C ALA A 158 -15.13 18.66 -6.32
N SER A 159 -14.44 18.60 -7.46
CA SER A 159 -14.88 17.95 -8.70
C SER A 159 -15.39 16.53 -8.50
N SER A 160 -14.62 15.70 -7.79
CA SER A 160 -14.97 14.30 -7.48
C SER A 160 -16.27 14.16 -6.67
N TYR A 161 -16.55 15.11 -5.77
CA TYR A 161 -17.78 15.11 -4.96
C TYR A 161 -18.98 15.62 -5.76
N LEU A 162 -18.78 16.64 -6.60
CA LEU A 162 -19.87 17.24 -7.37
C LEU A 162 -20.38 16.31 -8.48
N ALA A 163 -19.51 15.49 -9.07
CA ALA A 163 -19.90 14.49 -10.07
C ALA A 163 -20.85 13.42 -9.50
N ALA A 164 -20.62 12.98 -8.26
CA ALA A 164 -21.36 11.88 -7.63
C ALA A 164 -22.74 12.26 -7.06
N GLY A 165 -23.09 13.56 -7.03
CA GLY A 165 -24.29 14.05 -6.34
C GLY A 165 -24.11 14.02 -4.84
N SER A 166 -23.40 15.03 -4.31
CA SER A 166 -22.95 15.04 -2.92
C SER A 166 -23.69 16.04 -2.04
N GLY A 167 -23.65 15.75 -0.73
CA GLY A 167 -23.97 16.72 0.30
C GLY A 167 -22.81 17.67 0.58
N LEU A 168 -23.09 18.93 0.91
CA LEU A 168 -22.13 19.88 1.46
C LEU A 168 -22.50 20.24 2.89
N ARG A 169 -21.53 20.18 3.81
CA ARG A 169 -21.65 20.75 5.15
C ARG A 169 -21.09 22.15 5.19
N ILE A 170 -21.89 23.10 5.65
CA ILE A 170 -21.51 24.49 5.85
C ILE A 170 -21.49 24.80 7.35
N THR A 171 -20.38 25.34 7.82
CA THR A 171 -20.22 25.85 9.19
C THR A 171 -19.65 27.24 9.19
N ARG A 172 -19.95 28.05 10.22
CA ARG A 172 -19.30 29.35 10.40
C ARG A 172 -18.18 29.22 11.43
N VAL A 173 -16.95 29.42 10.96
CA VAL A 173 -15.72 29.25 11.73
C VAL A 173 -15.13 30.61 12.16
N GLY A 174 -14.26 30.60 13.18
CA GLY A 174 -13.61 31.83 13.68
C GLY A 174 -14.53 32.78 14.45
N THR A 175 -15.74 32.35 14.84
CA THR A 175 -16.69 33.17 15.61
C THR A 175 -17.73 32.33 16.34
N LYS A 176 -18.32 32.87 17.42
CA LYS A 176 -19.45 32.26 18.14
C LYS A 176 -20.82 32.66 17.57
N TYR A 177 -20.88 33.73 16.78
CA TYR A 177 -22.14 34.29 16.29
C TYR A 177 -22.76 33.43 15.20
N THR A 178 -24.09 33.30 15.22
CA THR A 178 -24.83 32.50 14.23
C THR A 178 -25.17 33.32 13.00
N ALA A 179 -25.06 32.71 11.83
CA ALA A 179 -25.62 33.22 10.59
C ALA A 179 -26.77 32.32 10.13
N LYS A 180 -27.71 32.93 9.39
CA LYS A 180 -28.87 32.29 8.79
C LYS A 180 -28.69 32.33 7.27
N ILE A 181 -28.65 31.16 6.63
CA ILE A 181 -28.60 31.02 5.17
C ILE A 181 -29.90 30.44 4.62
N ILE A 182 -30.25 30.77 3.40
CA ILE A 182 -31.48 30.27 2.74
C ILE A 182 -31.13 28.99 1.98
N ALA A 183 -31.80 27.87 2.30
CA ALA A 183 -31.49 26.57 1.68
C ALA A 183 -31.83 26.56 0.19
N ARG A 184 -33.06 26.99 -0.15
CA ARG A 184 -33.61 26.96 -1.51
C ARG A 184 -32.92 27.85 -2.53
N SER A 185 -32.08 28.80 -2.10
CA SER A 185 -31.33 29.68 -3.01
C SER A 185 -29.88 29.23 -3.22
N ALA A 186 -29.47 28.15 -2.55
CA ALA A 186 -28.13 27.61 -2.70
C ALA A 186 -28.00 26.88 -4.03
N HIS A 187 -26.98 27.23 -4.80
CA HIS A 187 -26.67 26.62 -6.09
C HIS A 187 -25.16 26.59 -6.30
N ILE A 188 -24.71 25.70 -7.19
CA ILE A 188 -23.31 25.57 -7.58
C ILE A 188 -23.21 25.86 -9.06
N ASP A 189 -22.43 26.87 -9.42
CA ASP A 189 -21.99 27.07 -10.80
C ASP A 189 -20.71 26.27 -11.03
N TYR A 190 -20.57 25.68 -12.21
CA TYR A 190 -19.43 24.84 -12.55
C TYR A 190 -18.98 24.99 -14.01
N THR A 191 -17.72 24.68 -14.25
CA THR A 191 -17.10 24.53 -15.57
C THR A 191 -16.53 23.12 -15.69
N ILE A 192 -16.74 22.49 -16.83
CA ILE A 192 -16.23 21.18 -17.20
C ILE A 192 -15.24 21.35 -18.35
N GLY A 193 -14.13 20.62 -18.32
CA GLY A 193 -13.13 20.61 -19.39
C GLY A 193 -12.39 19.27 -19.44
N ALA A 194 -11.41 19.17 -20.33
CA ALA A 194 -10.53 18.01 -20.45
C ALA A 194 -9.78 17.75 -19.14
N ALA A 195 -9.65 16.49 -18.74
CA ALA A 195 -8.76 16.11 -17.65
C ALA A 195 -7.30 16.41 -18.02
N SER A 196 -6.74 17.55 -17.58
CA SER A 196 -5.32 17.88 -17.83
C SER A 196 -4.39 16.78 -17.32
N ALA A 197 -3.52 16.28 -18.21
CA ALA A 197 -2.34 15.50 -17.84
C ALA A 197 -1.39 16.39 -17.02
N LEU A 198 -0.99 15.90 -15.84
CA LEU A 198 -0.17 16.65 -14.89
C LEU A 198 1.32 16.33 -15.04
N THR A 199 2.09 17.40 -14.94
CA THR A 199 3.55 17.53 -14.85
C THR A 199 4.18 16.72 -13.70
N GLU A 200 5.35 16.15 -13.99
CA GLU A 200 6.22 15.34 -13.12
C GLU A 200 7.16 16.22 -12.27
N PRO A 201 7.57 15.78 -11.06
CA PRO A 201 8.82 16.22 -10.46
C PRO A 201 9.83 15.09 -10.17
N GLN A 202 11.07 15.40 -10.60
CA GLN A 202 12.41 14.94 -10.19
C GLN A 202 13.07 13.74 -10.92
N ALA A 203 14.36 13.95 -11.19
CA ALA A 203 15.14 13.38 -12.29
C ALA A 203 15.42 11.86 -12.22
N ARG A 204 15.30 11.27 -13.41
CA ARG A 204 15.50 9.87 -13.80
C ARG A 204 16.98 9.44 -13.77
N PRO A 205 17.38 8.43 -12.96
CA PRO A 205 18.56 7.62 -13.25
C PRO A 205 18.33 6.79 -14.52
N ALA A 206 19.40 6.52 -15.27
CA ALA A 206 19.31 5.79 -16.55
C ALA A 206 18.61 4.42 -16.37
N PRO A 207 17.64 4.05 -17.23
CA PRO A 207 17.00 2.74 -17.14
C PRO A 207 18.00 1.63 -17.44
N ALA A 208 18.00 0.59 -16.62
CA ALA A 208 18.58 -0.69 -17.02
C ALA A 208 17.90 -1.21 -18.30
N PRO A 209 18.62 -1.96 -19.17
CA PRO A 209 18.05 -2.50 -20.40
C PRO A 209 16.86 -3.43 -20.10
N ALA A 210 15.76 -3.21 -20.84
CA ALA A 210 14.49 -3.88 -20.65
C ALA A 210 14.61 -5.41 -20.85
N VAL A 211 14.01 -6.17 -19.94
CA VAL A 211 13.77 -7.62 -20.08
C VAL A 211 12.43 -7.81 -20.80
N ASN A 212 12.37 -8.75 -21.74
CA ASN A 212 11.13 -9.12 -22.42
C ASN A 212 10.18 -9.82 -21.43
N ASN A 213 9.29 -9.06 -20.80
CA ASN A 213 8.41 -9.47 -19.69
C ASN A 213 7.16 -10.28 -20.11
N SER A 214 7.06 -10.76 -21.35
CA SER A 214 5.80 -11.30 -21.86
C SER A 214 5.62 -12.81 -21.68
N THR A 215 6.61 -13.56 -21.17
CA THR A 215 6.52 -15.02 -20.99
C THR A 215 7.24 -15.49 -19.73
N LEU A 216 6.93 -16.69 -19.23
CA LEU A 216 7.64 -17.38 -18.13
C LEU A 216 9.12 -17.69 -18.44
N ALA A 217 9.62 -17.33 -19.64
CA ALA A 217 11.02 -17.41 -19.99
C ALA A 217 11.78 -16.21 -19.39
N GLY A 218 12.86 -16.48 -18.64
CA GLY A 218 13.79 -15.44 -18.17
C GLY A 218 13.72 -15.07 -16.69
N HIS A 219 13.38 -16.02 -15.80
CA HIS A 219 13.44 -15.86 -14.35
C HIS A 219 12.65 -14.64 -13.80
N PRO A 220 11.33 -14.54 -14.08
CA PRO A 220 10.56 -13.38 -13.67
C PRO A 220 10.48 -13.27 -12.13
N VAL A 221 10.55 -12.03 -11.67
CA VAL A 221 10.47 -11.63 -10.27
C VAL A 221 9.17 -10.88 -10.07
N PHE A 222 8.33 -11.38 -9.17
CA PHE A 222 7.12 -10.71 -8.71
C PHE A 222 7.32 -10.23 -7.28
N ALA A 223 6.64 -9.15 -6.90
CA ALA A 223 6.48 -8.80 -5.49
C ALA A 223 5.02 -8.93 -5.06
N HIS A 224 4.79 -9.51 -3.88
CA HIS A 224 3.45 -9.59 -3.30
C HIS A 224 2.94 -8.18 -2.99
N TYR A 225 1.88 -7.75 -3.65
CA TYR A 225 1.28 -6.44 -3.42
C TYR A 225 0.07 -6.57 -2.51
N PHE A 226 0.07 -5.86 -1.39
CA PHE A 226 -0.96 -5.89 -0.38
C PHE A 226 -1.81 -4.59 -0.41
N PRO A 227 -3.03 -4.62 -0.99
CA PRO A 227 -3.86 -3.41 -1.17
C PRO A 227 -4.19 -2.60 0.09
N PRO A 228 -4.23 -3.16 1.32
CA PRO A 228 -4.50 -2.38 2.52
C PRO A 228 -3.52 -1.24 2.78
N TYR A 229 -2.26 -1.35 2.37
CA TYR A 229 -1.22 -0.35 2.68
C TYR A 229 -0.60 0.31 1.44
N PRO A 230 -1.38 1.04 0.61
CA PRO A 230 -0.84 1.78 -0.52
C PRO A 230 -0.06 3.02 -0.03
N ILE A 231 0.62 3.72 -0.94
CA ILE A 231 1.35 4.97 -0.66
C ILE A 231 0.53 5.95 0.18
N SER A 232 -0.77 6.12 -0.13
CA SER A 232 -1.66 6.99 0.64
C SER A 232 -3.05 6.38 0.85
N LEU A 233 -3.54 6.48 2.08
CA LEU A 233 -4.89 6.03 2.47
C LEU A 233 -5.97 7.07 2.19
N ASP A 234 -5.65 8.36 2.38
CA ASP A 234 -6.60 9.47 2.45
C ASP A 234 -6.17 10.73 1.65
N ASN A 235 -5.02 10.67 0.99
CA ASN A 235 -4.43 11.76 0.19
C ASN A 235 -4.18 13.04 0.99
N VAL A 236 -3.81 12.90 2.26
CA VAL A 236 -3.40 14.01 3.13
C VAL A 236 -1.88 14.13 3.15
N ASN A 237 -1.36 15.29 3.55
CA ASN A 237 0.08 15.48 3.79
C ASN A 237 0.56 14.49 4.86
N GLY A 238 1.74 13.91 4.68
CA GLY A 238 2.27 12.82 5.50
C GLY A 238 2.32 13.07 7.01
N THR A 239 2.42 14.32 7.48
CA THR A 239 2.40 14.62 8.93
C THR A 239 1.03 14.50 9.58
N GLY A 240 -0.05 14.48 8.78
CA GLY A 240 -1.43 14.44 9.26
C GLY A 240 -2.30 13.37 8.60
N ASP A 241 -1.69 12.44 7.87
CA ASP A 241 -2.41 11.38 7.19
C ASP A 241 -2.75 10.21 8.11
N TYR A 242 -3.47 9.24 7.55
CA TYR A 242 -3.94 8.09 8.30
C TYR A 242 -2.81 7.25 8.91
N TYR A 243 -1.68 7.10 8.21
CA TYR A 243 -0.52 6.41 8.75
C TYR A 243 0.00 7.11 10.01
N ALA A 244 0.26 8.41 9.92
CA ALA A 244 0.81 9.21 11.01
C ALA A 244 -0.16 9.31 12.20
N THR A 245 -1.46 9.42 11.95
CA THR A 245 -2.42 9.70 13.02
C THR A 245 -3.10 8.45 13.60
N GLN A 246 -3.18 7.35 12.85
CA GLN A 246 -3.92 6.14 13.24
C GLN A 246 -3.05 4.89 13.35
N TYR A 247 -2.17 4.62 12.38
CA TYR A 247 -1.46 3.34 12.35
C TYR A 247 -0.16 3.31 13.15
N LEU A 248 0.58 4.42 13.19
CA LEU A 248 1.86 4.49 13.92
C LEU A 248 1.71 4.80 15.40
N LEU A 249 0.63 5.48 15.81
CA LEU A 249 0.47 5.93 17.19
C LEU A 249 -0.26 4.90 18.06
N PRO A 250 0.13 4.74 19.34
CA PRO A 250 -0.60 3.87 20.28
C PRO A 250 -2.05 4.35 20.49
N SER A 251 -2.29 5.67 20.41
CA SER A 251 -3.61 6.29 20.54
C SER A 251 -4.47 6.21 19.28
N GLY A 252 -3.89 5.83 18.15
CA GLY A 252 -4.59 5.70 16.88
C GLY A 252 -5.63 4.58 16.90
N GLU A 253 -6.57 4.59 15.96
CA GLU A 253 -7.66 3.60 15.90
C GLU A 253 -8.45 3.51 17.23
N ASN A 254 -8.62 4.64 17.91
CA ASN A 254 -9.22 4.72 19.24
C ASN A 254 -8.50 3.86 20.30
N GLY A 255 -7.17 3.74 20.21
CA GLY A 255 -6.37 2.96 21.15
C GLY A 255 -6.43 1.45 20.92
N LYS A 256 -6.99 0.98 19.80
CA LYS A 256 -7.11 -0.46 19.47
C LYS A 256 -5.78 -1.21 19.60
N PHE A 257 -4.68 -0.55 19.25
CA PHE A 257 -3.33 -1.12 19.28
C PHE A 257 -2.44 -0.51 20.37
N ALA A 258 -3.02 0.16 21.37
CA ALA A 258 -2.26 0.80 22.45
C ALA A 258 -1.41 -0.21 23.23
N SER A 259 -1.91 -1.43 23.43
CA SER A 259 -1.19 -2.49 24.15
C SER A 259 0.10 -2.96 23.46
N VAL A 260 0.29 -2.65 22.17
CA VAL A 260 1.46 -3.01 21.37
C VAL A 260 2.17 -1.77 20.80
N GLY A 261 1.85 -0.58 21.32
CA GLY A 261 2.47 0.68 20.92
C GLY A 261 1.99 1.25 19.57
N GLY A 262 0.98 0.69 18.91
CA GLY A 262 0.55 1.09 17.56
C GLY A 262 0.45 -0.12 16.63
N LEU A 263 -0.28 0.02 15.51
CA LEU A 263 -0.46 -1.07 14.55
C LEU A 263 0.84 -1.39 13.81
N LEU A 264 1.55 -0.35 13.39
CA LEU A 264 2.73 -0.42 12.53
C LEU A 264 3.96 0.16 13.24
N ARG A 265 5.14 -0.04 12.64
CA ARG A 265 6.37 0.69 12.95
C ARG A 265 6.80 1.59 11.81
N ASP A 266 6.62 1.09 10.60
CA ASP A 266 6.99 1.77 9.37
C ASP A 266 5.75 2.11 8.52
N ARG A 267 5.97 2.88 7.46
CA ARG A 267 4.97 3.36 6.50
C ARG A 267 5.63 3.67 5.16
N PRO A 268 4.86 3.79 4.06
CA PRO A 268 5.39 4.33 2.82
C PRO A 268 5.99 5.72 3.01
N LEU A 269 6.95 6.07 2.14
CA LEU A 269 7.44 7.44 2.04
C LEU A 269 6.26 8.41 1.89
N PRO A 270 6.13 9.42 2.76
CA PRO A 270 5.06 10.38 2.65
C PRO A 270 5.22 11.21 1.37
N ARG A 271 4.08 11.59 0.78
CA ARG A 271 4.05 12.51 -0.36
C ARG A 271 3.03 13.62 -0.14
N SER A 272 3.17 14.69 -0.90
CA SER A 272 2.16 15.76 -0.95
C SER A 272 0.83 15.22 -1.50
N PRO A 273 -0.31 15.82 -1.12
CA PRO A 273 -1.61 15.53 -1.73
C PRO A 273 -1.57 15.68 -3.25
N LEU A 274 -2.18 14.75 -3.96
CA LEU A 274 -2.33 14.77 -5.41
C LEU A 274 -3.74 15.23 -5.80
N SER A 275 -3.89 15.84 -6.98
CA SER A 275 -5.20 16.09 -7.57
C SER A 275 -5.70 14.87 -8.35
N GLY A 276 -7.01 14.84 -8.65
CA GLY A 276 -7.61 13.75 -9.43
C GLY A 276 -7.67 12.41 -8.69
N ASP A 277 -7.62 11.31 -9.44
CA ASP A 277 -7.53 9.95 -8.88
C ASP A 277 -6.11 9.70 -8.36
N PHE A 278 -5.88 10.13 -7.12
CA PHE A 278 -4.58 9.97 -6.46
C PHE A 278 -4.19 8.49 -6.30
N GLN A 279 -5.15 7.60 -6.08
CA GLN A 279 -4.87 6.17 -5.89
C GLN A 279 -4.36 5.55 -7.20
N TYR A 280 -4.94 5.92 -8.34
CA TYR A 280 -4.43 5.48 -9.63
C TYR A 280 -3.04 6.04 -9.91
N THR A 281 -2.80 7.31 -9.55
CA THR A 281 -1.47 7.92 -9.68
C THR A 281 -0.43 7.26 -8.79
N ASP A 282 -0.80 6.89 -7.57
CA ASP A 282 0.05 6.12 -6.66
C ASP A 282 0.38 4.75 -7.24
N MET A 283 -0.61 4.03 -7.79
CA MET A 283 -0.39 2.72 -8.41
C MET A 283 0.60 2.82 -9.58
N LYS A 284 0.52 3.87 -10.41
CA LYS A 284 1.54 4.13 -11.46
C LYS A 284 2.91 4.37 -10.87
N THR A 285 2.98 5.08 -9.74
CA THR A 285 4.24 5.33 -9.03
C THR A 285 4.83 4.01 -8.55
N GLU A 286 4.06 3.17 -7.86
CA GLU A 286 4.54 1.87 -7.37
C GLU A 286 4.97 0.93 -8.50
N VAL A 287 4.19 0.85 -9.59
CA VAL A 287 4.57 0.11 -10.81
C VAL A 287 5.90 0.60 -11.36
N SER A 288 6.09 1.91 -11.48
CA SER A 288 7.33 2.50 -11.99
C SER A 288 8.52 2.20 -11.07
N GLN A 289 8.34 2.32 -9.77
CA GLN A 289 9.39 2.04 -8.77
C GLN A 289 9.82 0.57 -8.79
N ALA A 290 8.85 -0.36 -8.82
CA ALA A 290 9.14 -1.78 -8.89
C ALA A 290 9.85 -2.15 -10.20
N LYS A 291 9.37 -1.63 -11.33
CA LYS A 291 9.99 -1.84 -12.64
C LYS A 291 11.43 -1.34 -12.71
N GLN A 292 11.69 -0.16 -12.14
CA GLN A 292 13.05 0.41 -12.06
C GLN A 292 14.01 -0.47 -11.25
N ALA A 293 13.50 -1.21 -10.26
CA ALA A 293 14.28 -2.17 -9.47
C ALA A 293 14.42 -3.56 -10.13
N GLY A 294 14.00 -3.71 -11.39
CA GLY A 294 14.08 -4.97 -12.14
C GLY A 294 12.95 -5.98 -11.84
N ILE A 295 11.94 -5.58 -11.07
CA ILE A 295 10.76 -6.40 -10.77
C ILE A 295 9.85 -6.41 -12.01
N ASN A 296 9.39 -7.59 -12.42
CA ASN A 296 8.63 -7.76 -13.66
C ASN A 296 7.12 -7.56 -13.45
N GLY A 297 6.65 -7.73 -12.22
CA GLY A 297 5.24 -7.59 -11.90
C GLY A 297 4.91 -7.63 -10.42
N PHE A 298 3.64 -7.44 -10.11
CA PHE A 298 3.09 -7.70 -8.78
C PHE A 298 2.26 -8.97 -8.76
N ALA A 299 2.35 -9.76 -7.69
CA ALA A 299 1.34 -10.74 -7.34
C ALA A 299 0.35 -10.04 -6.40
N VAL A 300 -0.81 -9.65 -6.90
CA VAL A 300 -1.75 -8.81 -6.14
C VAL A 300 -2.61 -9.66 -5.23
N ASP A 301 -2.61 -9.33 -3.94
CA ASP A 301 -3.38 -10.02 -2.92
C ASP A 301 -4.86 -9.63 -2.97
N ILE A 302 -5.70 -10.54 -3.46
CA ILE A 302 -7.12 -10.27 -3.67
C ILE A 302 -7.89 -10.71 -2.42
N LEU A 303 -8.15 -9.74 -1.55
CA LEU A 303 -8.78 -9.93 -0.23
C LEU A 303 -10.31 -9.98 -0.28
N SER A 304 -10.92 -9.56 -1.40
CA SER A 304 -12.38 -9.46 -1.53
C SER A 304 -12.76 -9.52 -2.99
N PHE A 305 -13.88 -10.18 -3.30
CA PHE A 305 -14.52 -10.13 -4.63
C PHE A 305 -15.73 -9.19 -4.67
N ASN A 306 -15.98 -8.45 -3.59
CA ASN A 306 -16.98 -7.40 -3.59
C ASN A 306 -16.44 -6.19 -4.34
N THR A 307 -17.07 -5.82 -5.46
CA THR A 307 -16.61 -4.71 -6.31
C THR A 307 -16.69 -3.33 -5.66
N ALA A 308 -17.48 -3.21 -4.58
CA ALA A 308 -17.55 -2.00 -3.76
C ALA A 308 -16.46 -1.94 -2.67
N ASP A 309 -15.72 -3.03 -2.45
CA ASP A 309 -14.65 -3.08 -1.46
C ASP A 309 -13.44 -2.26 -1.94
N ARG A 310 -12.84 -1.50 -1.02
CA ARG A 310 -11.68 -0.65 -1.32
C ARG A 310 -10.51 -1.46 -1.86
N ASN A 311 -10.25 -2.65 -1.33
CA ASN A 311 -9.11 -3.48 -1.73
C ASN A 311 -9.31 -4.06 -3.14
N TRP A 312 -10.55 -4.39 -3.51
CA TRP A 312 -10.88 -4.73 -4.89
C TRP A 312 -10.68 -3.54 -5.83
N GLN A 313 -11.14 -2.35 -5.45
CA GLN A 313 -10.96 -1.14 -6.25
C GLN A 313 -9.47 -0.80 -6.47
N LEU A 314 -8.65 -0.97 -5.43
CA LEU A 314 -7.19 -0.79 -5.54
C LEU A 314 -6.55 -1.85 -6.44
N THR A 315 -7.00 -3.11 -6.36
CA THR A 315 -6.57 -4.19 -7.27
C THR A 315 -6.84 -3.81 -8.73
N VAL A 316 -8.05 -3.31 -9.02
CA VAL A 316 -8.42 -2.85 -10.37
C VAL A 316 -7.56 -1.65 -10.80
N LYS A 317 -7.30 -0.69 -9.91
CA LYS A 317 -6.41 0.46 -10.22
C LYS A 317 -4.98 0.02 -10.49
N LEU A 318 -4.48 -0.98 -9.77
CA LEU A 318 -3.16 -1.56 -10.00
C LEU A 318 -3.08 -2.21 -11.39
N LEU A 319 -4.06 -3.03 -11.75
CA LEU A 319 -4.16 -3.64 -13.08
C LEU A 319 -4.14 -2.57 -14.19
N ARG A 320 -4.93 -1.50 -14.03
CA ARG A 320 -4.94 -0.38 -14.98
C ARG A 320 -3.60 0.36 -15.05
N ALA A 321 -2.92 0.55 -13.92
CA ALA A 321 -1.64 1.24 -13.88
C ALA A 321 -0.54 0.42 -14.57
N ALA A 322 -0.52 -0.89 -14.34
CA ALA A 322 0.35 -1.82 -15.04
C ALA A 322 0.04 -1.90 -16.55
N GLU A 323 -1.24 -1.82 -16.93
CA GLU A 323 -1.64 -1.80 -18.35
C GLU A 323 -1.19 -0.52 -19.04
N ALA A 324 -1.25 0.62 -18.36
CA ALA A 324 -0.73 1.89 -18.87
C ALA A 324 0.80 1.91 -19.00
N ASP A 325 1.54 1.12 -18.20
CA ASP A 325 2.98 0.90 -18.40
C ASP A 325 3.27 0.01 -19.63
N GLY A 326 2.38 -0.94 -19.91
CA GLY A 326 2.44 -1.85 -21.05
C GLY A 326 3.39 -3.05 -20.89
N GLN A 327 4.38 -2.98 -20.00
CA GLN A 327 5.37 -4.06 -19.80
C GLN A 327 5.29 -4.71 -18.42
N PHE A 328 4.78 -3.99 -17.42
CA PHE A 328 4.60 -4.52 -16.06
C PHE A 328 3.37 -5.44 -15.99
N LYS A 329 3.50 -6.56 -15.29
CA LYS A 329 2.43 -7.58 -15.20
C LYS A 329 1.85 -7.69 -13.80
N VAL A 330 0.62 -8.19 -13.72
CA VAL A 330 -0.07 -8.45 -12.45
C VAL A 330 -0.54 -9.90 -12.42
N MET A 331 0.09 -10.71 -11.59
CA MET A 331 -0.35 -12.06 -11.28
C MET A 331 -1.51 -12.00 -10.29
N LEU A 332 -2.60 -12.70 -10.59
CA LEU A 332 -3.78 -12.73 -9.73
C LEU A 332 -3.52 -13.69 -8.57
N GLN A 333 -3.49 -13.17 -7.34
CA GLN A 333 -3.26 -13.97 -6.13
C GLN A 333 -4.44 -13.83 -5.16
N PRO A 334 -5.49 -14.65 -5.32
CA PRO A 334 -6.60 -14.69 -4.37
C PRO A 334 -6.17 -15.18 -2.99
N ASP A 335 -6.52 -14.43 -1.94
CA ASP A 335 -6.25 -14.82 -0.56
C ASP A 335 -7.30 -15.84 -0.10
N MET A 336 -6.90 -17.10 0.06
CA MET A 336 -7.83 -18.16 0.46
C MET A 336 -8.18 -18.14 1.95
N THR A 337 -7.49 -17.35 2.76
CA THR A 337 -7.91 -17.01 4.13
C THR A 337 -9.08 -16.04 4.07
N ALA A 338 -8.93 -14.92 3.36
CA ALA A 338 -9.97 -13.90 3.24
C ALA A 338 -11.20 -14.41 2.46
N LEU A 339 -10.97 -15.29 1.48
CA LEU A 339 -11.98 -15.85 0.61
C LEU A 339 -12.41 -17.27 1.00
N GLY A 340 -12.20 -17.68 2.26
CA GLY A 340 -12.39 -19.06 2.71
C GLY A 340 -13.77 -19.67 2.42
N SER A 341 -14.83 -18.85 2.35
CA SER A 341 -16.21 -19.29 2.07
C SER A 341 -16.66 -19.13 0.62
N VAL A 342 -15.75 -18.76 -0.30
CA VAL A 342 -16.11 -18.49 -1.70
C VAL A 342 -16.49 -19.79 -2.45
N SER A 343 -17.49 -19.69 -3.32
CA SER A 343 -17.85 -20.77 -4.25
C SER A 343 -16.95 -20.76 -5.50
N THR A 344 -16.85 -21.90 -6.19
CA THR A 344 -16.12 -21.99 -7.47
C THR A 344 -16.66 -21.02 -8.52
N SER A 345 -17.98 -20.82 -8.56
CA SER A 345 -18.64 -19.91 -9.52
C SER A 345 -18.35 -18.44 -9.24
N SER A 346 -18.46 -18.00 -7.98
CA SER A 346 -18.13 -16.62 -7.60
C SER A 346 -16.64 -16.32 -7.78
N PHE A 347 -15.77 -17.29 -7.49
CA PHE A 347 -14.34 -17.18 -7.75
C PHE A 347 -14.05 -17.03 -9.24
N ALA A 348 -14.58 -17.93 -10.07
CA ALA A 348 -14.40 -17.88 -11.52
C ALA A 348 -14.92 -16.56 -12.12
N ALA A 349 -16.09 -16.08 -11.69
CA ALA A 349 -16.63 -14.81 -12.15
C ALA A 349 -15.69 -13.61 -11.85
N ALA A 350 -15.18 -13.55 -10.62
CA ALA A 350 -14.26 -12.49 -10.21
C ALA A 350 -12.95 -12.56 -11.00
N ILE A 351 -12.35 -13.75 -11.11
CA ILE A 351 -11.12 -13.93 -11.89
C ILE A 351 -11.33 -13.60 -13.37
N ALA A 352 -12.45 -14.01 -13.97
CA ALA A 352 -12.77 -13.66 -15.36
C ALA A 352 -12.84 -12.15 -15.57
N SER A 353 -13.37 -11.39 -14.60
CA SER A 353 -13.40 -9.93 -14.70
C SER A 353 -11.99 -9.31 -14.70
N LEU A 354 -11.07 -9.83 -13.87
CA LEU A 354 -9.69 -9.35 -13.81
C LEU A 354 -8.84 -9.86 -14.98
N ALA A 355 -9.19 -11.03 -15.55
CA ALA A 355 -8.54 -11.57 -16.74
C ALA A 355 -8.70 -10.67 -17.99
N GLY A 356 -9.70 -9.78 -17.99
CA GLY A 356 -9.95 -8.84 -19.10
C GLY A 356 -8.89 -7.75 -19.27
N TYR A 357 -8.04 -7.50 -18.27
CA TYR A 357 -6.97 -6.50 -18.36
C TYR A 357 -5.73 -7.06 -19.08
N GLY A 358 -5.14 -6.29 -19.99
CA GLY A 358 -3.93 -6.67 -20.74
C GLY A 358 -2.65 -6.78 -19.90
N SER A 359 -2.68 -6.22 -18.69
CA SER A 359 -1.62 -6.36 -17.69
C SER A 359 -1.70 -7.66 -16.88
N THR A 360 -2.80 -8.39 -16.93
CA THR A 360 -2.94 -9.67 -16.22
C THR A 360 -1.90 -10.66 -16.72
N TYR A 361 -1.17 -11.27 -15.79
CA TYR A 361 -0.08 -12.18 -16.10
C TYR A 361 -0.60 -13.49 -16.71
N ARG A 362 0.08 -13.93 -17.76
CA ARG A 362 -0.28 -15.11 -18.56
C ARG A 362 0.96 -15.95 -18.80
N ASP A 363 0.75 -17.26 -18.95
CA ASP A 363 1.81 -18.17 -19.37
C ASP A 363 2.14 -17.99 -20.87
N SER A 364 3.13 -18.73 -21.37
CA SER A 364 3.53 -18.68 -22.78
C SER A 364 2.44 -19.12 -23.77
N ASN A 365 1.41 -19.82 -23.30
CA ASN A 365 0.26 -20.26 -24.10
C ASN A 365 -0.91 -19.26 -24.03
N GLY A 366 -0.73 -18.14 -23.33
CA GLY A 366 -1.75 -17.10 -23.14
C GLY A 366 -2.78 -17.41 -22.05
N ALA A 367 -2.62 -18.49 -21.29
CA ALA A 367 -3.51 -18.82 -20.18
C ALA A 367 -3.25 -17.90 -18.98
N VAL A 368 -4.31 -17.42 -18.33
CA VAL A 368 -4.22 -16.61 -17.11
C VAL A 368 -3.57 -17.42 -15.99
N VAL A 369 -2.51 -16.87 -15.39
CA VAL A 369 -1.87 -17.50 -14.22
C VAL A 369 -2.59 -17.04 -12.95
N ILE A 370 -3.14 -17.99 -12.21
CA ILE A 370 -3.80 -17.76 -10.92
C ILE A 370 -2.94 -18.39 -9.83
N SER A 371 -2.52 -17.60 -8.84
CA SER A 371 -1.63 -18.02 -7.76
C SER A 371 -2.28 -17.82 -6.39
N PRO A 372 -3.25 -18.65 -5.97
CA PRO A 372 -3.93 -18.42 -4.70
C PRO A 372 -2.98 -18.54 -3.50
N PHE A 373 -3.02 -17.55 -2.61
CA PHE A 373 -2.32 -17.63 -1.32
C PHE A 373 -3.03 -18.61 -0.39
N TYR A 374 -2.27 -19.43 0.34
CA TYR A 374 -2.80 -20.53 1.15
C TYR A 374 -3.69 -21.48 0.32
N THR A 375 -3.17 -21.89 -0.85
CA THR A 375 -3.91 -22.74 -1.80
C THR A 375 -4.49 -24.00 -1.16
N GLU A 376 -3.78 -24.61 -0.21
CA GLU A 376 -4.20 -25.84 0.45
C GLU A 376 -5.43 -25.70 1.36
N ALA A 377 -5.97 -24.49 1.53
CA ALA A 377 -7.28 -24.26 2.13
C ALA A 377 -8.44 -24.85 1.30
N LYS A 378 -8.22 -25.13 0.00
CA LYS A 378 -9.17 -25.83 -0.88
C LYS A 378 -8.50 -27.02 -1.56
N THR A 379 -9.30 -28.05 -1.86
CA THR A 379 -8.80 -29.27 -2.50
C THR A 379 -8.42 -29.03 -3.96
N PRO A 380 -7.54 -29.88 -4.55
CA PRO A 380 -7.24 -29.83 -5.99
C PRO A 380 -8.50 -29.94 -6.86
N SER A 381 -9.48 -30.77 -6.47
CA SER A 381 -10.74 -30.91 -7.21
C SER A 381 -11.56 -29.61 -7.26
N TRP A 382 -11.58 -28.84 -6.17
CA TRP A 382 -12.27 -27.55 -6.13
C TRP A 382 -11.66 -26.57 -7.13
N TYR A 383 -10.33 -26.51 -7.22
CA TYR A 383 -9.65 -25.67 -8.23
C TYR A 383 -9.85 -26.20 -9.65
N ALA A 384 -9.83 -27.52 -9.85
CA ALA A 384 -10.12 -28.11 -11.15
C ALA A 384 -11.53 -27.72 -11.64
N ASP A 385 -12.52 -27.73 -10.75
CA ASP A 385 -13.89 -27.31 -11.09
C ASP A 385 -13.98 -25.81 -11.33
N MET A 386 -13.26 -24.98 -10.56
CA MET A 386 -13.14 -23.54 -10.82
C MET A 386 -12.55 -23.26 -12.22
N LEU A 387 -11.47 -23.95 -12.61
CA LEU A 387 -10.87 -23.82 -13.95
C LEU A 387 -11.85 -24.24 -15.06
N LYS A 388 -12.63 -25.30 -14.85
CA LYS A 388 -13.70 -25.70 -15.79
C LYS A 388 -14.73 -24.59 -15.94
N VAL A 389 -15.20 -23.99 -14.84
CA VAL A 389 -16.17 -22.89 -14.86
C VAL A 389 -15.62 -21.66 -15.59
N LEU A 390 -14.36 -21.29 -15.35
CA LEU A 390 -13.69 -20.21 -16.09
C LEU A 390 -13.73 -20.46 -17.61
N LYS A 391 -13.42 -21.69 -18.01
CA LYS A 391 -13.42 -22.05 -19.43
C LYS A 391 -14.82 -22.09 -20.02
N SER A 392 -15.76 -22.79 -19.39
CA SER A 392 -17.10 -23.02 -19.94
C SER A 392 -17.98 -21.78 -19.95
N ASN A 393 -17.91 -20.96 -18.90
CA ASN A 393 -18.85 -19.86 -18.69
C ASN A 393 -18.29 -18.50 -19.12
N TYR A 394 -16.96 -18.35 -19.12
CA TYR A 394 -16.30 -17.07 -19.40
C TYR A 394 -15.30 -17.13 -20.56
N ASN A 395 -15.08 -18.32 -21.15
CA ASN A 395 -14.05 -18.57 -22.16
C ASN A 395 -12.65 -18.09 -21.75
N VAL A 396 -12.34 -18.14 -20.46
CA VAL A 396 -11.02 -17.80 -19.93
C VAL A 396 -10.21 -19.08 -19.78
N ASN A 397 -9.14 -19.23 -20.57
CA ASN A 397 -8.12 -20.24 -20.33
C ASN A 397 -7.27 -19.80 -19.12
N ALA A 398 -7.13 -20.66 -18.12
CA ALA A 398 -6.36 -20.37 -16.92
C ALA A 398 -5.59 -21.60 -16.43
N VAL A 399 -4.53 -21.36 -15.67
CA VAL A 399 -3.66 -22.36 -15.05
C VAL A 399 -3.28 -21.93 -13.64
N MET A 400 -3.00 -22.91 -12.77
CA MET A 400 -2.63 -22.64 -11.39
C MET A 400 -1.11 -22.51 -11.21
N LEU A 401 -0.68 -21.55 -10.41
CA LEU A 401 0.64 -21.47 -9.79
C LEU A 401 0.46 -21.37 -8.26
N PRO A 402 0.05 -22.43 -7.57
CA PRO A 402 -0.29 -22.38 -6.15
C PRO A 402 0.78 -21.76 -5.26
N LEU A 403 0.38 -20.88 -4.33
CA LEU A 403 1.24 -20.36 -3.27
C LEU A 403 0.87 -21.01 -1.94
N PHE A 404 1.68 -21.99 -1.51
CA PHE A 404 1.40 -22.78 -0.32
C PHE A 404 1.93 -22.13 0.96
N LEU A 405 1.30 -22.42 2.11
CA LEU A 405 1.96 -22.29 3.41
C LEU A 405 2.79 -23.56 3.70
N ASP A 406 2.27 -24.72 3.36
CA ASP A 406 2.95 -26.02 3.39
C ASP A 406 3.11 -26.61 1.99
N ALA A 407 4.29 -26.37 1.39
CA ALA A 407 4.64 -26.86 0.07
C ALA A 407 4.73 -28.40 -0.04
N SER A 408 4.68 -29.15 1.07
CA SER A 408 4.63 -30.62 0.99
C SER A 408 3.38 -31.15 0.27
N ASN A 409 2.33 -30.32 0.15
CA ASN A 409 1.10 -30.65 -0.56
C ASN A 409 1.21 -30.58 -2.10
N MET A 410 2.29 -30.05 -2.66
CA MET A 410 2.39 -29.71 -4.09
C MET A 410 2.03 -30.84 -5.06
N SER A 411 2.39 -32.10 -4.73
CA SER A 411 2.15 -33.25 -5.61
C SER A 411 0.67 -33.45 -5.91
N SER A 412 -0.21 -33.16 -4.96
CA SER A 412 -1.66 -33.30 -5.10
C SER A 412 -2.26 -32.29 -6.09
N TYR A 413 -1.55 -31.21 -6.40
CA TYR A 413 -2.01 -30.13 -7.29
C TYR A 413 -1.36 -30.21 -8.69
N ALA A 414 -0.41 -31.13 -8.91
CA ALA A 414 0.42 -31.15 -10.12
C ALA A 414 -0.37 -31.24 -11.44
N SER A 415 -1.52 -31.92 -11.47
CA SER A 415 -2.30 -32.09 -12.71
C SER A 415 -2.98 -30.80 -13.19
N ILE A 416 -3.13 -29.79 -12.33
CA ILE A 416 -3.82 -28.52 -12.64
C ILE A 416 -2.88 -27.31 -12.61
N SER A 417 -1.60 -27.53 -12.30
CA SER A 417 -0.63 -26.47 -12.07
C SER A 417 0.45 -26.42 -13.14
N ILE A 418 0.89 -25.20 -13.48
CA ILE A 418 2.11 -24.95 -14.28
C ILE A 418 3.38 -24.98 -13.42
N GLY A 419 3.23 -24.69 -12.12
CA GLY A 419 4.31 -24.58 -11.16
C GLY A 419 3.77 -24.47 -9.75
N PHE A 420 4.65 -24.23 -8.79
CA PHE A 420 4.29 -24.03 -7.39
C PHE A 420 5.15 -22.93 -6.77
N GLY A 421 4.69 -22.36 -5.66
CA GLY A 421 5.46 -21.49 -4.79
C GLY A 421 5.14 -21.74 -3.32
N ASN A 422 5.86 -21.07 -2.44
CA ASN A 422 5.57 -21.07 -1.00
C ASN A 422 5.66 -19.65 -0.44
N TRP A 423 4.90 -19.34 0.61
CA TRP A 423 4.96 -18.03 1.29
C TRP A 423 6.33 -17.76 1.92
N GLY A 424 7.02 -18.82 2.32
CA GLY A 424 8.43 -18.79 2.62
C GLY A 424 8.79 -18.61 4.09
N ILE A 425 10.10 -18.53 4.27
CA ILE A 425 10.82 -18.38 5.52
C ILE A 425 11.37 -16.96 5.66
N ARG A 426 11.61 -16.52 6.89
CA ARG A 426 12.07 -15.16 7.23
C ARG A 426 13.32 -15.15 8.11
N ASP A 427 14.00 -16.28 8.16
CA ASP A 427 15.10 -16.60 9.07
C ASP A 427 16.30 -17.15 8.27
N PRO A 428 17.52 -16.61 8.44
CA PRO A 428 18.66 -16.98 7.61
C PRO A 428 19.17 -18.40 7.92
N GLN A 429 19.14 -18.84 9.18
CA GLN A 429 19.53 -20.20 9.56
C GLN A 429 18.51 -21.23 9.05
N ALA A 430 17.22 -20.92 9.11
CA ALA A 430 16.19 -21.74 8.50
C ALA A 430 16.41 -21.80 6.98
N ALA A 431 16.75 -20.69 6.34
CA ALA A 431 17.05 -20.66 4.90
C ALA A 431 18.20 -21.57 4.51
N ALA A 432 19.28 -21.63 5.29
CA ALA A 432 20.38 -22.53 5.00
C ALA A 432 19.99 -24.03 5.00
N THR A 433 18.96 -24.42 5.76
CA THR A 433 18.60 -25.83 6.00
C THR A 433 17.23 -26.23 5.46
N TRP A 434 16.48 -25.30 4.88
CA TRP A 434 15.14 -25.55 4.40
C TRP A 434 15.12 -26.44 3.16
N THR A 435 14.08 -27.27 3.04
CA THR A 435 13.86 -28.21 1.93
C THR A 435 14.13 -27.55 0.57
N ASN A 436 14.81 -28.26 -0.33
CA ASN A 436 14.92 -27.84 -1.72
C ASN A 436 13.60 -28.13 -2.45
N TRP A 437 12.67 -27.17 -2.40
CA TRP A 437 11.37 -27.28 -3.03
C TRP A 437 11.42 -27.14 -4.55
N ALA A 438 12.40 -26.40 -5.08
CA ALA A 438 12.64 -26.29 -6.52
C ALA A 438 12.89 -27.66 -7.14
N ALA A 439 13.81 -28.45 -6.59
CA ALA A 439 14.09 -29.80 -7.08
C ALA A 439 12.85 -30.73 -7.01
N LYS A 440 12.02 -30.58 -5.96
CA LYS A 440 10.77 -31.34 -5.86
C LYS A 440 9.76 -30.94 -6.93
N ALA A 441 9.58 -29.64 -7.17
CA ALA A 441 8.72 -29.15 -8.25
C ALA A 441 9.20 -29.64 -9.62
N HIS A 442 10.51 -29.54 -9.90
CA HIS A 442 11.11 -30.01 -11.16
C HIS A 442 10.95 -31.51 -11.35
N SER A 443 11.04 -32.32 -10.28
CA SER A 443 10.78 -33.77 -10.36
C SER A 443 9.34 -34.12 -10.77
N LEU A 444 8.40 -33.19 -10.60
CA LEU A 444 7.01 -33.27 -11.06
C LEU A 444 6.83 -32.64 -12.46
N GLY A 445 7.90 -32.17 -13.09
CA GLY A 445 7.86 -31.43 -14.35
C GLY A 445 7.23 -30.05 -14.23
N LYS A 446 7.35 -29.38 -13.07
CA LYS A 446 6.69 -28.12 -12.74
C LYS A 446 7.68 -27.03 -12.37
N LEU A 447 7.32 -25.78 -12.66
CA LEU A 447 8.10 -24.60 -12.28
C LEU A 447 8.08 -24.37 -10.76
N TRP A 448 9.08 -23.67 -10.25
CA TRP A 448 9.15 -23.24 -8.86
C TRP A 448 9.34 -21.73 -8.70
N MET A 449 8.46 -21.11 -7.90
CA MET A 449 8.53 -19.72 -7.48
C MET A 449 9.09 -19.63 -6.04
N GLU A 450 10.37 -19.29 -5.89
CA GLU A 450 11.04 -19.20 -4.59
C GLU A 450 10.64 -17.90 -3.87
N PRO A 451 10.25 -17.97 -2.59
CA PRO A 451 10.02 -16.77 -1.78
C PRO A 451 11.33 -16.10 -1.36
N VAL A 452 11.35 -14.77 -1.42
CA VAL A 452 12.46 -13.91 -1.00
C VAL A 452 11.97 -12.82 -0.07
N ALA A 453 12.71 -12.55 1.01
CA ALA A 453 12.23 -11.66 2.06
C ALA A 453 13.39 -10.88 2.70
N VAL A 454 13.10 -9.69 3.23
CA VAL A 454 14.07 -8.91 3.99
C VAL A 454 14.00 -9.26 5.47
N GLN A 455 12.83 -9.12 6.08
CA GLN A 455 12.60 -9.29 7.51
C GLN A 455 11.12 -9.59 7.78
N ASP A 456 10.79 -9.92 9.02
CA ASP A 456 9.41 -10.13 9.47
C ASP A 456 9.28 -9.72 10.95
N VAL A 457 8.61 -8.59 11.18
CA VAL A 457 8.40 -7.99 12.50
C VAL A 457 6.94 -7.55 12.59
N ARG A 458 6.18 -8.14 13.52
CA ARG A 458 4.72 -8.00 13.57
C ARG A 458 4.28 -7.50 14.95
N PRO A 459 4.28 -6.18 15.18
CA PRO A 459 3.85 -5.61 16.45
C PRO A 459 2.45 -6.05 16.88
N ASN A 460 1.49 -6.03 15.94
CA ASN A 460 0.10 -6.40 16.19
C ASN A 460 -0.09 -7.88 16.57
N GLN A 461 0.84 -8.76 16.18
CA GLN A 461 0.87 -10.18 16.49
C GLN A 461 1.85 -10.52 17.62
N LYS A 462 2.56 -9.52 18.17
CA LYS A 462 3.55 -9.68 19.24
C LYS A 462 4.62 -10.70 18.89
N LEU A 463 5.08 -10.72 17.64
CA LEU A 463 6.11 -11.63 17.18
C LEU A 463 7.09 -10.98 16.23
N TYR A 464 8.29 -11.53 16.15
CA TYR A 464 9.27 -11.21 15.11
C TYR A 464 10.11 -12.43 14.76
N THR A 465 10.66 -12.46 13.55
CA THR A 465 11.68 -13.42 13.12
C THR A 465 12.99 -12.67 12.93
N GLU A 466 14.09 -13.20 13.43
CA GLU A 466 15.38 -12.52 13.33
C GLU A 466 15.93 -12.57 11.91
N ALA A 467 16.11 -11.40 11.29
CA ALA A 467 16.66 -11.28 9.95
C ALA A 467 18.19 -11.15 9.87
N VAL A 468 18.84 -10.78 10.98
CA VAL A 468 20.27 -10.47 11.07
C VAL A 468 20.67 -9.44 10.00
N ASN A 469 20.13 -8.23 10.15
CA ASN A 469 20.27 -7.12 9.22
C ASN A 469 19.80 -7.53 7.81
N THR A 470 20.72 -7.69 6.84
CA THR A 470 20.38 -8.09 5.45
C THR A 470 20.59 -9.57 5.16
N ASP A 471 20.97 -10.39 6.15
CA ASP A 471 21.37 -11.77 5.93
C ASP A 471 20.20 -12.66 5.47
N THR A 472 18.97 -12.45 5.97
CA THR A 472 17.78 -13.15 5.43
C THR A 472 17.57 -12.85 3.95
N LEU A 473 17.74 -11.59 3.52
CA LEU A 473 17.61 -11.22 2.11
C LEU A 473 18.65 -11.95 1.27
N ALA A 474 19.92 -11.91 1.69
CA ALA A 474 21.00 -12.59 0.99
C ALA A 474 20.79 -14.11 0.96
N ALA A 475 20.38 -14.71 2.08
CA ALA A 475 20.17 -16.15 2.19
C ALA A 475 19.02 -16.63 1.29
N THR A 476 17.87 -15.94 1.32
CA THR A 476 16.71 -16.32 0.50
C THR A 476 16.97 -16.13 -1.00
N TRP A 477 17.66 -15.05 -1.41
CA TRP A 477 18.06 -14.90 -2.82
C TRP A 477 19.09 -15.90 -3.27
N ASN A 478 20.10 -16.19 -2.45
CA ASN A 478 21.10 -17.19 -2.77
C ASN A 478 20.48 -18.59 -2.90
N ARG A 479 19.40 -18.90 -2.17
CA ARG A 479 18.60 -20.10 -2.40
C ARG A 479 17.93 -20.10 -3.76
N ALA A 480 17.20 -19.03 -4.10
CA ALA A 480 16.53 -18.92 -5.41
C ALA A 480 17.50 -19.17 -6.57
N ILE A 481 18.70 -18.56 -6.49
CA ILE A 481 19.76 -18.69 -7.49
C ILE A 481 20.36 -20.11 -7.49
N SER A 482 20.82 -20.60 -6.33
CA SER A 482 21.56 -21.88 -6.25
C SER A 482 20.68 -23.10 -6.47
N GLN A 483 19.41 -23.03 -6.08
CA GLN A 483 18.42 -24.10 -6.28
C GLN A 483 17.72 -24.02 -7.63
N LYS A 484 18.12 -23.07 -8.49
CA LYS A 484 17.63 -22.90 -9.86
C LYS A 484 16.11 -22.67 -9.90
N ALA A 485 15.60 -21.80 -9.03
CA ALA A 485 14.20 -21.40 -9.09
C ALA A 485 13.85 -20.78 -10.45
N ASP A 486 12.64 -21.02 -10.93
CA ASP A 486 12.16 -20.53 -12.22
C ASP A 486 11.58 -19.12 -12.09
N LEU A 487 11.04 -18.78 -10.92
CA LEU A 487 10.50 -17.48 -10.57
C LEU A 487 10.92 -17.11 -9.13
N ALA A 488 10.81 -15.84 -8.79
CA ALA A 488 10.92 -15.38 -7.41
C ALA A 488 9.68 -14.54 -6.99
N LEU A 489 9.25 -14.70 -5.74
CA LEU A 489 8.22 -13.87 -5.12
C LEU A 489 8.81 -13.11 -3.94
N MET A 490 8.92 -11.79 -4.05
CA MET A 490 9.30 -10.91 -2.96
C MET A 490 8.14 -10.75 -1.99
N THR A 491 8.35 -11.15 -0.75
CA THR A 491 7.38 -11.07 0.33
C THR A 491 7.81 -9.98 1.30
N THR A 492 7.30 -8.75 1.19
CA THR A 492 6.25 -8.23 0.28
C THR A 492 6.64 -6.89 -0.32
N TRP A 493 5.94 -6.40 -1.34
CA TRP A 493 6.11 -5.01 -1.77
C TRP A 493 5.80 -4.05 -0.61
N ASN A 494 4.62 -4.13 0.00
CA ASN A 494 4.10 -3.08 0.88
C ASN A 494 3.31 -3.57 2.11
N ASP A 495 3.54 -4.79 2.61
CA ASP A 495 2.94 -5.20 3.89
C ASP A 495 3.75 -4.68 5.09
N TYR A 496 3.41 -3.45 5.50
CA TYR A 496 4.00 -2.80 6.67
C TYR A 496 3.52 -3.40 8.00
N SER A 497 2.43 -4.17 8.02
CA SER A 497 1.95 -4.81 9.26
C SER A 497 2.84 -5.95 9.72
N GLU A 498 3.60 -6.50 8.77
CA GLU A 498 4.62 -7.51 9.01
C GLU A 498 6.05 -6.97 8.87
N SER A 499 6.21 -5.67 8.61
CA SER A 499 7.49 -5.04 8.29
C SER A 499 8.28 -5.77 7.18
N THR A 500 7.58 -6.46 6.27
CA THR A 500 8.18 -7.25 5.19
C THR A 500 8.42 -6.42 3.92
N SER A 501 8.13 -5.11 3.95
CA SER A 501 8.09 -4.25 2.78
C SER A 501 9.48 -4.04 2.14
N PHE A 502 9.53 -4.24 0.83
CA PHE A 502 10.62 -3.79 -0.04
C PHE A 502 10.38 -2.39 -0.61
N ALA A 503 9.11 -1.95 -0.67
CA ALA A 503 8.75 -0.63 -1.18
C ALA A 503 9.43 0.47 -0.37
N PRO A 504 9.73 1.63 -0.99
CA PRO A 504 10.40 2.69 -0.28
C PRO A 504 9.60 3.20 0.92
N SER A 505 10.25 3.30 2.07
CA SER A 505 9.59 3.57 3.35
C SER A 505 10.21 4.70 4.16
N ALA A 506 9.51 5.09 5.22
CA ALA A 506 10.03 6.06 6.17
C ALA A 506 11.29 5.54 6.88
N ASP A 507 11.39 4.25 7.20
CA ASP A 507 12.46 3.67 8.02
C ASP A 507 13.69 3.19 7.25
N HIS A 508 13.50 2.64 6.06
CA HIS A 508 14.61 2.11 5.25
C HIS A 508 14.82 2.85 3.93
N GLY A 509 14.02 3.88 3.65
CA GLY A 509 14.16 4.70 2.45
C GLY A 509 14.13 3.80 1.22
N TRP A 510 15.23 3.79 0.45
CA TRP A 510 15.36 2.93 -0.73
C TRP A 510 16.32 1.75 -0.53
N ALA A 511 16.94 1.62 0.64
CA ALA A 511 18.10 0.75 0.83
C ALA A 511 17.78 -0.72 0.55
N PHE A 512 16.64 -1.24 1.02
CA PHE A 512 16.26 -2.62 0.77
C PHE A 512 15.93 -2.89 -0.70
N LEU A 513 15.23 -1.97 -1.37
CA LEU A 513 14.96 -2.09 -2.81
C LEU A 513 16.25 -2.03 -3.63
N ASP A 514 17.17 -1.14 -3.24
CA ASP A 514 18.45 -0.94 -3.91
C ASP A 514 19.42 -2.10 -3.75
N LEU A 515 19.42 -2.76 -2.59
CA LEU A 515 20.16 -4.00 -2.38
C LEU A 515 19.50 -5.17 -3.11
N ASN A 516 18.17 -5.22 -3.10
CA ASN A 516 17.41 -6.26 -3.80
C ASN A 516 17.69 -6.27 -5.30
N GLU A 517 17.85 -5.09 -5.94
CA GLU A 517 18.19 -4.96 -7.35
C GLU A 517 19.46 -5.76 -7.73
N TYR A 518 20.48 -5.78 -6.86
CA TYR A 518 21.69 -6.58 -7.08
C TYR A 518 21.37 -8.08 -7.19
N PHE A 519 20.50 -8.59 -6.31
CA PHE A 519 20.11 -9.99 -6.34
C PHE A 519 19.17 -10.33 -7.49
N VAL A 520 18.25 -9.43 -7.84
CA VAL A 520 17.40 -9.56 -9.04
C VAL A 520 18.26 -9.69 -10.29
N ASN A 521 19.30 -8.86 -10.43
CA ASN A 521 20.23 -8.92 -11.56
C ASN A 521 21.00 -10.24 -11.62
N ARG A 522 21.42 -10.77 -10.46
CA ARG A 522 22.06 -12.09 -10.37
C ARG A 522 21.10 -13.21 -10.76
N PHE A 523 19.87 -13.17 -10.28
CA PHE A 523 18.87 -14.20 -10.58
C PHE A 523 18.46 -14.21 -12.05
N GLN A 524 18.16 -13.04 -12.62
CA GLN A 524 17.68 -12.93 -14.00
C GLN A 524 18.79 -13.13 -15.04
N ARG A 525 20.02 -12.67 -14.75
CA ARG A 525 21.07 -12.54 -15.77
C ARG A 525 22.39 -13.22 -15.40
N GLY A 526 22.49 -13.82 -14.21
CA GLY A 526 23.76 -14.34 -13.69
C GLY A 526 24.82 -13.25 -13.42
N SER A 527 24.44 -11.96 -13.49
CA SER A 527 25.38 -10.84 -13.40
C SER A 527 25.59 -10.40 -11.96
N THR A 528 26.85 -10.36 -11.53
CA THR A 528 27.29 -9.75 -10.27
C THR A 528 27.85 -8.34 -10.45
N SER A 529 27.73 -7.77 -11.64
CA SER A 529 28.25 -6.44 -11.93
C SER A 529 27.46 -5.36 -11.20
N VAL A 530 28.18 -4.41 -10.61
CA VAL A 530 27.58 -3.25 -9.94
C VAL A 530 27.44 -2.10 -10.94
N GLY A 531 26.20 -1.74 -11.28
CA GLY A 531 25.89 -0.64 -12.20
C GLY A 531 26.09 0.73 -11.57
N THR A 532 25.53 0.95 -10.38
CA THR A 532 25.68 2.15 -9.57
C THR A 532 26.28 1.76 -8.23
N GLU A 533 27.34 2.45 -7.79
CA GLU A 533 27.95 2.17 -6.49
C GLU A 533 27.03 2.64 -5.36
N LYS A 534 26.83 1.79 -4.36
CA LYS A 534 25.95 2.07 -3.21
C LYS A 534 26.68 1.80 -1.90
N LEU A 535 26.43 2.63 -0.90
CA LEU A 535 26.89 2.46 0.48
C LEU A 535 25.70 2.57 1.41
N MET A 536 25.47 1.56 2.24
CA MET A 536 24.32 1.47 3.13
C MET A 536 24.74 1.17 4.56
N ILE A 537 23.94 1.67 5.51
CA ILE A 537 24.00 1.28 6.91
C ILE A 537 22.64 0.71 7.28
N VAL A 538 22.63 -0.50 7.82
CA VAL A 538 21.43 -1.21 8.28
C VAL A 538 21.57 -1.50 9.77
N HIS A 539 20.61 -1.10 10.59
CA HIS A 539 20.68 -1.28 12.04
C HIS A 539 19.29 -1.26 12.68
N ARG A 540 19.18 -1.69 13.94
CA ARG A 540 18.03 -1.38 14.79
C ARG A 540 18.24 -0.04 15.48
N ILE A 541 17.16 0.63 15.85
CA ILE A 541 17.20 1.86 16.67
C ILE A 541 17.23 1.58 18.18
N GLN A 542 17.21 0.30 18.56
CA GLN A 542 17.26 -0.15 19.95
C GLN A 542 17.82 -1.57 20.02
N HIS A 543 18.20 -2.01 21.23
CA HIS A 543 18.45 -3.42 21.47
C HIS A 543 17.14 -4.20 21.53
N THR A 544 17.21 -5.48 21.15
CA THR A 544 16.08 -6.41 21.34
C THR A 544 15.69 -6.57 22.81
N SER A 545 16.62 -6.30 23.73
CA SER A 545 16.42 -6.31 25.18
C SER A 545 16.07 -4.94 25.78
N THR A 546 15.98 -3.87 24.97
CA THR A 546 15.62 -2.53 25.48
C THR A 546 14.24 -2.58 26.14
N PRO A 547 14.09 -2.13 27.40
CA PRO A 547 12.80 -2.13 28.08
C PRO A 547 11.77 -1.24 27.36
N VAL A 548 10.50 -1.61 27.43
CA VAL A 548 9.39 -0.83 26.84
C VAL A 548 8.27 -0.60 27.84
N THR A 549 7.49 0.46 27.64
CA THR A 549 6.46 0.90 28.61
C THR A 549 5.10 0.21 28.47
N TYR A 550 4.88 -0.61 27.44
CA TYR A 550 3.61 -1.29 27.16
C TYR A 550 3.71 -2.81 27.33
N SER A 551 2.55 -3.46 27.52
CA SER A 551 2.47 -4.85 27.96
C SER A 551 2.61 -5.91 26.85
N GLY A 552 2.36 -5.56 25.58
CA GLY A 552 2.39 -6.48 24.45
C GLY A 552 3.71 -6.48 23.70
N THR A 553 4.80 -6.92 24.33
CA THR A 553 6.11 -7.02 23.67
C THR A 553 6.18 -8.19 22.68
N MET A 554 6.97 -8.01 21.62
CA MET A 554 7.19 -9.03 20.61
C MET A 554 8.11 -10.14 21.11
N SER A 555 7.71 -11.38 20.87
CA SER A 555 8.50 -12.58 21.14
C SER A 555 9.17 -13.10 19.88
N ARG A 556 10.40 -13.59 20.00
CA ARG A 556 11.14 -14.15 18.87
C ARG A 556 10.50 -15.47 18.41
N THR A 557 10.41 -15.63 17.11
CA THR A 557 10.10 -16.87 16.40
C THR A 557 11.28 -17.23 15.48
N GLY A 558 11.30 -18.47 14.97
CA GLY A 558 12.41 -18.94 14.13
C GLY A 558 13.59 -19.54 14.91
N LEU A 559 14.68 -19.81 14.19
CA LEU A 559 15.86 -20.50 14.69
C LEU A 559 16.95 -19.52 15.11
N THR A 560 17.15 -18.46 14.35
CA THR A 560 18.25 -17.50 14.49
C THR A 560 18.08 -16.59 15.71
N GLY A 561 19.08 -16.56 16.59
CA GLY A 561 19.05 -15.74 17.82
C GLY A 561 19.14 -14.23 17.55
N PRO A 562 18.63 -13.36 18.45
CA PRO A 562 18.61 -11.91 18.23
C PRO A 562 19.99 -11.31 17.90
N SER A 563 20.03 -10.33 16.99
CA SER A 563 21.25 -9.63 16.58
C SER A 563 21.17 -8.12 16.84
N ASN A 564 22.03 -7.63 17.73
CA ASN A 564 22.19 -6.19 18.00
C ASN A 564 23.43 -5.66 17.28
N LYS A 565 23.35 -5.57 15.95
CA LYS A 565 24.48 -5.16 15.09
C LYS A 565 24.13 -3.99 14.19
N VAL A 566 25.14 -3.19 13.88
CA VAL A 566 25.16 -2.26 12.75
C VAL A 566 25.87 -2.97 11.61
N GLN A 567 25.21 -3.14 10.47
CA GLN A 567 25.80 -3.72 9.26
C GLN A 567 26.03 -2.62 8.23
N ILE A 568 27.27 -2.55 7.74
CA ILE A 568 27.65 -1.73 6.59
C ILE A 568 27.60 -2.62 5.37
N VAL A 569 26.91 -2.17 4.33
CA VAL A 569 26.77 -2.89 3.07
C VAL A 569 27.30 -2.01 1.95
N THR A 570 28.18 -2.54 1.12
CA THR A 570 28.69 -1.85 -0.06
C THR A 570 28.41 -2.63 -1.32
N LEU A 571 27.97 -1.94 -2.37
CA LEU A 571 27.97 -2.39 -3.74
C LEU A 571 28.98 -1.52 -4.49
N LEU A 572 30.17 -2.03 -4.80
CA LEU A 572 31.24 -1.23 -5.39
C LEU A 572 31.66 -1.75 -6.77
N LYS A 573 32.14 -0.86 -7.63
CA LYS A 573 32.73 -1.22 -8.94
C LYS A 573 34.20 -1.64 -8.79
N GLN A 574 34.87 -1.12 -7.78
CA GLN A 574 36.27 -1.33 -7.46
C GLN A 574 36.44 -1.32 -5.95
N ASP A 575 37.52 -1.92 -5.46
CA ASP A 575 37.85 -1.91 -4.04
C ASP A 575 37.94 -0.48 -3.48
N ALA A 576 37.44 -0.26 -2.27
CA ALA A 576 37.50 1.03 -1.60
C ALA A 576 37.82 0.87 -0.11
N THR A 577 38.50 1.87 0.46
CA THR A 577 38.66 1.97 1.92
C THR A 577 37.38 2.53 2.50
N VAL A 578 36.74 1.75 3.37
CA VAL A 578 35.54 2.15 4.10
C VAL A 578 35.92 2.52 5.52
N THR A 579 35.60 3.75 5.90
CA THR A 579 35.73 4.27 7.26
C THR A 579 34.35 4.38 7.89
N VAL A 580 34.19 3.86 9.11
CA VAL A 580 32.91 3.78 9.82
C VAL A 580 33.06 4.42 11.19
N THR A 581 32.15 5.34 11.54
CA THR A 581 32.10 5.96 12.86
C THR A 581 30.86 5.51 13.60
N ILE A 582 31.04 4.88 14.77
CA ILE A 582 29.99 4.38 15.67
C ILE A 582 30.30 4.85 17.08
N ALA A 583 29.39 5.60 17.70
CA ALA A 583 29.55 6.15 19.05
C ALA A 583 30.92 6.83 19.29
N GLY A 584 31.37 7.64 18.32
CA GLY A 584 32.65 8.36 18.38
C GLY A 584 33.90 7.51 18.09
N SER A 585 33.78 6.17 18.05
CA SER A 585 34.87 5.29 17.61
C SER A 585 34.91 5.19 16.09
N THR A 586 36.10 5.19 15.52
CA THR A 586 36.30 5.08 14.07
C THR A 586 37.02 3.78 13.71
N TYR A 587 36.47 3.06 12.75
CA TYR A 587 36.98 1.81 12.21
C TYR A 587 37.30 2.00 10.73
N SER A 588 38.30 1.29 10.20
CA SER A 588 38.63 1.33 8.77
C SER A 588 38.96 -0.07 8.26
N TYR A 589 38.51 -0.37 7.04
CA TYR A 589 38.78 -1.63 6.36
C TYR A 589 38.67 -1.44 4.84
N THR A 590 39.24 -2.36 4.06
CA THR A 590 39.05 -2.40 2.61
C THR A 590 37.82 -3.26 2.28
N ALA A 591 36.84 -2.67 1.61
CA ALA A 591 35.72 -3.39 1.01
C ALA A 591 36.07 -3.73 -0.45
N GLN A 592 35.83 -4.97 -0.85
CA GLN A 592 36.08 -5.44 -2.21
C GLN A 592 35.00 -4.96 -3.18
N ALA A 593 35.33 -4.92 -4.47
CA ALA A 593 34.35 -4.76 -5.55
C ALA A 593 33.22 -5.81 -5.48
N GLY A 594 32.03 -5.44 -5.94
CA GLY A 594 30.82 -6.24 -5.79
C GLY A 594 30.08 -5.97 -4.48
N LEU A 595 29.29 -6.94 -4.02
CA LEU A 595 28.62 -6.90 -2.72
C LEU A 595 29.60 -7.31 -1.60
N PHE A 596 29.75 -6.44 -0.60
CA PHE A 596 30.51 -6.71 0.61
C PHE A 596 29.73 -6.24 1.83
N THR A 597 29.81 -6.98 2.94
CA THR A 597 29.17 -6.60 4.21
C THR A 597 30.15 -6.69 5.38
N LYS A 598 30.01 -5.77 6.35
CA LYS A 598 30.78 -5.78 7.59
C LYS A 598 29.89 -5.33 8.75
N SER A 599 29.91 -6.08 9.85
CA SER A 599 29.08 -5.78 11.02
C SER A 599 29.90 -5.37 12.23
N TYR A 600 29.32 -4.47 13.03
CA TYR A 600 29.83 -3.98 14.31
C TYR A 600 28.74 -4.12 15.39
N ASP A 601 29.11 -4.06 16.66
CA ASP A 601 28.13 -4.00 17.74
C ASP A 601 27.29 -2.73 17.66
N LEU A 602 25.99 -2.86 17.91
CA LEU A 602 25.10 -1.72 18.02
C LEU A 602 25.48 -0.89 19.25
N GLN A 603 25.59 0.42 19.07
CA GLN A 603 25.90 1.40 20.12
C GLN A 603 24.90 2.55 20.05
N PRO A 604 24.71 3.37 21.10
CA PRO A 604 23.84 4.53 21.03
C PRO A 604 24.35 5.59 20.06
N GLY A 605 23.44 6.40 19.52
CA GLY A 605 23.73 7.54 18.66
C GLY A 605 23.59 7.26 17.16
N TYR A 606 24.14 8.18 16.37
CA TYR A 606 24.16 8.11 14.91
C TYR A 606 25.42 7.42 14.39
N PHE A 607 25.31 6.81 13.20
CA PHE A 607 26.44 6.14 12.55
C PHE A 607 26.70 6.77 11.19
N THR A 608 27.98 6.87 10.84
CA THR A 608 28.43 7.36 9.53
C THR A 608 29.36 6.34 8.89
N ALA A 609 29.23 6.14 7.58
CA ALA A 609 30.16 5.36 6.79
C ALA A 609 30.58 6.16 5.56
N THR A 610 31.86 6.07 5.21
CA THR A 610 32.45 6.73 4.04
C THR A 610 33.31 5.74 3.29
N ALA A 611 33.03 5.55 2.00
CA ALA A 611 33.88 4.83 1.06
C ALA A 611 34.80 5.84 0.35
N SER A 612 36.10 5.52 0.25
CA SER A 612 37.11 6.38 -0.35
C SER A 612 38.10 5.58 -1.21
N ARG A 613 38.63 6.21 -2.25
CA ARG A 613 39.67 5.67 -3.14
C ARG A 613 40.75 6.73 -3.35
N SER A 614 42.02 6.36 -3.14
CA SER A 614 43.17 7.28 -3.25
C SER A 614 43.01 8.59 -2.45
N GLY A 615 42.41 8.51 -1.26
CA GLY A 615 42.16 9.67 -0.39
C GLY A 615 40.94 10.52 -0.77
N ALA A 616 40.27 10.24 -1.90
CA ALA A 616 39.05 10.93 -2.30
C ALA A 616 37.79 10.17 -1.84
N THR A 617 36.82 10.88 -1.27
CA THR A 617 35.50 10.34 -0.92
C THR A 617 34.71 9.98 -2.17
N VAL A 618 34.20 8.74 -2.21
CA VAL A 618 33.33 8.21 -3.27
C VAL A 618 31.87 8.30 -2.84
N LEU A 619 31.55 7.82 -1.64
CA LEU A 619 30.22 7.83 -1.06
C LEU A 619 30.33 8.08 0.44
N THR A 620 29.36 8.81 1.00
CA THR A 620 29.18 8.97 2.44
C THR A 620 27.70 8.87 2.77
N VAL A 621 27.38 8.17 3.85
CA VAL A 621 26.02 8.06 4.38
C VAL A 621 26.04 8.17 5.90
N THR A 622 25.02 8.82 6.44
CA THR A 622 24.79 8.93 7.89
C THR A 622 23.37 8.47 8.20
N THR A 623 23.18 7.75 9.30
CA THR A 623 21.85 7.27 9.71
C THR A 623 20.92 8.43 10.04
N LYS A 624 19.63 8.28 9.71
CA LYS A 624 18.59 9.28 10.00
C LYS A 624 18.04 9.16 11.43
N ASP A 625 18.08 7.95 11.97
CA ASP A 625 17.59 7.62 13.31
C ASP A 625 18.79 7.27 14.20
N ALA A 626 18.80 7.82 15.41
CA ALA A 626 19.77 7.44 16.42
C ALA A 626 19.34 6.13 17.09
N ALA A 627 20.29 5.26 17.39
CA ALA A 627 20.03 4.16 18.30
C ALA A 627 19.96 4.69 19.75
N SER A 628 18.99 4.23 20.52
CA SER A 628 18.90 4.47 21.96
C SER A 628 18.58 3.18 22.71
N PHE A 629 19.20 3.04 23.90
CA PHE A 629 18.96 1.92 24.80
C PHE A 629 18.14 2.32 26.03
N ASP A 630 17.65 3.56 26.05
CA ASP A 630 16.70 4.02 27.05
C ASP A 630 15.35 3.32 26.88
N THR A 631 14.54 3.32 27.94
CA THR A 631 13.19 2.74 27.87
C THR A 631 12.37 3.46 26.80
N THR A 632 11.88 2.71 25.82
CA THR A 632 11.11 3.27 24.69
C THR A 632 9.60 3.16 24.91
N SER A 633 8.86 4.10 24.33
CA SER A 633 7.40 4.04 24.25
C SER A 633 6.90 3.01 23.22
N GLN A 634 7.74 2.61 22.28
CA GLN A 634 7.45 1.67 21.20
C GLN A 634 8.64 0.73 20.98
N GLN A 635 8.51 -0.57 21.29
CA GLN A 635 9.44 -1.59 20.82
C GLN A 635 9.42 -1.62 19.30
N ASP A 636 10.53 -1.25 18.70
CA ASP A 636 10.78 -1.45 17.28
C ASP A 636 11.94 -2.44 17.09
N LEU A 637 11.63 -3.59 16.51
CA LEU A 637 12.62 -4.63 16.23
C LEU A 637 12.91 -4.76 14.74
N SER A 638 12.32 -3.89 13.91
CA SER A 638 12.60 -3.81 12.49
C SER A 638 13.98 -3.18 12.25
N TYR A 639 14.58 -3.51 11.11
CA TYR A 639 15.81 -2.91 10.65
C TYR A 639 15.51 -1.63 9.88
N HIS A 640 16.12 -0.54 10.34
CA HIS A 640 16.20 0.74 9.66
C HIS A 640 17.40 0.72 8.72
N ALA A 641 17.33 1.52 7.65
CA ALA A 641 18.42 1.61 6.70
C ALA A 641 18.51 2.97 6.03
N VAL A 642 19.73 3.32 5.64
CA VAL A 642 20.05 4.50 4.81
C VAL A 642 20.97 4.08 3.69
N VAL A 643 20.88 4.75 2.53
CA VAL A 643 21.70 4.48 1.34
C VAL A 643 22.21 5.77 0.73
N ALA A 644 23.47 5.76 0.27
CA ALA A 644 24.05 6.75 -0.63
C ALA A 644 24.35 6.12 -2.00
N GLY A 645 24.32 6.94 -3.07
CA GLY A 645 24.63 6.51 -4.44
C GLY A 645 23.43 5.97 -5.22
N ARG A 646 22.28 6.67 -5.17
CA ARG A 646 21.09 6.35 -5.96
C ARG A 646 20.95 7.26 -7.17
#